data_AF-W4GKP0-F1
#
_entry.id   AF-W4GKP0-F1
#
_cell.length_a   1.000
_cell.length_b   1.000
_cell.length_c   1.000
_cell.angle_alpha   90.00
_cell.angle_beta   90.00
_cell.angle_gamma   90.00
#
_symmetry.space_group_name_H-M   'P 1'
#
loop_
_entity.id
_entity.type
_entity.pdbx_description
1 polymer ?
#
loop_
_entity_poly.entity_id
_entity_poly.type
_entity_poly.pdbx_seq_one_letter_code
_entity_poly.pdbx_strand_id
1 'polypeptide(L)'
;MPPHVLVKEQSSTFRFVFRLVPPSVKRKTFQTYTLIVPWISHIIGFLVLVLVFVDAIANNWAVNDYCGNALQFRTPFAHIETASELPNDFIFGQGRGFSNMSFVGRWMMSLAVSDVASHSDSMYILTAGQYSIQAATMNYCGTLNGNYSVPDLSMPVKLAVVDDGVTYLRGDALSHWFTNDLVDNLPTKSSKKADVQALGFHPARMQADLRLTMGLDIKNTSKTQTFAVSFYRVYSKSYCTGCVPLATLGHGTCNLTVQYIQRTNMVVVTKSFSMPDSTHYLGLMFSRSIYTIIGSVLKYVAILIGMAGFLASRKTVQWHDRSPDKVESVTEKLMDMVVPKYFSHQSFAMTFDLFCYNSDLLVLLFVVSNLLDMNQAIQYIREVNAYNALSPQWDMTVKLFALSTRLLWLNVGLVKLAKMTVHFVSSATYSGHSRVMSWLNFSSVTTLYLSAILLYFVPDYIEYNNICRWDIANSLESINGSVIDSFKSFYFRGAPAIGIGLALNVAGVLAVDHLVLFEFWRNLSKNSLGRQVMFNTTCITCEFVGAFTVENYGRAVLECKARRLSTLQWYFMSQTMCFGLPEKELSKQKQSGNPTLDIVTTIKPNYSNEQGNGDIFHVINQSGNGHIHLLDDQLVDVQTVAFNIKILHDTALYIR
;
A
#
# COMPACT_ATOMS: atom_id res chain seq x y z
N MET A 1 17.19 -24.70 -52.47
CA MET A 1 15.88 -24.31 -51.91
C MET A 1 16.13 -23.24 -50.85
N PRO A 2 15.56 -22.04 -51.00
CA PRO A 2 15.78 -20.95 -50.04
C PRO A 2 15.07 -21.26 -48.71
N PRO A 3 15.59 -20.79 -47.56
CA PRO A 3 14.98 -21.01 -46.28
C PRO A 3 13.70 -20.16 -46.16
N HIS A 4 12.58 -20.81 -45.87
CA HIS A 4 11.36 -20.13 -45.47
C HIS A 4 11.61 -19.42 -44.13
N VAL A 5 11.76 -18.11 -44.18
CA VAL A 5 11.76 -17.24 -43.00
C VAL A 5 10.35 -17.27 -42.42
N LEU A 6 10.16 -18.02 -41.34
CA LEU A 6 8.96 -17.93 -40.49
C LEU A 6 8.89 -16.50 -39.93
N VAL A 7 7.97 -15.72 -40.48
CA VAL A 7 7.64 -14.39 -39.97
C VAL A 7 7.05 -14.59 -38.57
N LYS A 8 7.79 -14.18 -37.55
CA LYS A 8 7.37 -14.13 -36.15
C LYS A 8 6.25 -13.09 -36.00
N GLU A 9 5.00 -13.51 -36.21
CA GLU A 9 3.82 -12.68 -35.96
C GLU A 9 3.52 -12.68 -34.45
N GLN A 10 4.20 -11.82 -33.70
CA GLN A 10 4.02 -11.68 -32.27
C GLN A 10 2.82 -10.76 -31.99
N SER A 11 1.73 -11.36 -31.49
CA SER A 11 0.56 -10.80 -30.80
C SER A 11 -0.12 -9.54 -31.37
N SER A 12 -1.33 -9.73 -31.91
CA SER A 12 -2.22 -8.70 -32.47
C SER A 12 -3.02 -7.89 -31.45
N THR A 13 -2.40 -7.30 -30.43
CA THR A 13 -3.12 -6.59 -29.35
C THR A 13 -3.58 -5.15 -29.66
N PHE A 14 -3.33 -4.62 -30.86
CA PHE A 14 -3.60 -3.19 -31.16
C PHE A 14 -4.54 -2.93 -32.35
N ARG A 15 -5.54 -3.80 -32.58
CA ARG A 15 -6.42 -3.66 -33.75
C ARG A 15 -7.54 -2.62 -33.61
N PHE A 16 -7.89 -2.18 -32.39
CA PHE A 16 -9.06 -1.31 -32.17
C PHE A 16 -8.75 0.21 -32.16
N VAL A 17 -7.57 0.64 -31.68
CA VAL A 17 -7.17 2.07 -31.65
C VAL A 17 -6.54 2.55 -32.96
N PHE A 18 -6.08 1.64 -33.83
CA PHE A 18 -5.24 1.95 -35.01
C PHE A 18 -5.92 1.78 -36.38
N ARG A 19 -7.26 1.76 -36.46
CA ARG A 19 -7.97 1.72 -37.76
C ARG A 19 -7.79 3.00 -38.61
N LEU A 20 -7.32 4.09 -38.03
CA LEU A 20 -7.18 5.39 -38.70
C LEU A 20 -5.75 5.74 -39.17
N VAL A 21 -4.77 4.86 -38.97
CA VAL A 21 -3.35 5.18 -39.21
C VAL A 21 -2.79 4.42 -40.43
N PRO A 22 -2.01 5.04 -41.33
CA PRO A 22 -1.43 4.38 -42.51
C PRO A 22 -0.47 3.23 -42.16
N PRO A 23 -0.37 2.17 -42.99
CA PRO A 23 0.45 0.98 -42.72
C PRO A 23 1.96 1.24 -42.60
N SER A 24 2.49 2.27 -43.25
CA SER A 24 3.90 2.70 -43.13
C SER A 24 4.20 3.31 -41.75
N VAL A 25 3.24 4.04 -41.18
CA VAL A 25 3.30 4.55 -39.81
C VAL A 25 3.16 3.39 -38.83
N LYS A 26 2.23 2.45 -39.04
CA LYS A 26 2.07 1.24 -38.19
C LYS A 26 3.39 0.47 -37.99
N ARG A 27 4.17 0.25 -39.05
CA ARG A 27 5.43 -0.51 -38.95
C ARG A 27 6.51 0.24 -38.16
N LYS A 28 6.62 1.56 -38.36
CA LYS A 28 7.54 2.41 -37.58
C LYS A 28 7.08 2.53 -36.12
N THR A 29 5.80 2.80 -35.86
CA THR A 29 5.26 2.91 -34.50
C THR A 29 5.38 1.58 -33.75
N PHE A 30 5.17 0.44 -34.41
CA PHE A 30 5.35 -0.89 -33.81
C PHE A 30 6.81 -1.19 -33.48
N GLN A 31 7.75 -0.85 -34.37
CA GLN A 31 9.19 -0.99 -34.09
C GLN A 31 9.67 -0.07 -32.95
N THR A 32 9.18 1.17 -32.91
CA THR A 32 9.47 2.09 -31.80
C THR A 32 8.84 1.61 -30.49
N TYR A 33 7.61 1.08 -30.54
CA TYR A 33 6.90 0.51 -29.39
C TYR A 33 7.61 -0.70 -28.80
N THR A 34 8.05 -1.65 -29.63
CA THR A 34 8.78 -2.84 -29.17
C THR A 34 10.17 -2.51 -28.61
N LEU A 35 10.78 -1.41 -29.05
CA LEU A 35 12.04 -0.92 -28.49
C LEU A 35 11.84 -0.17 -27.17
N ILE A 36 10.85 0.72 -27.07
CA ILE A 36 10.70 1.65 -25.93
C ILE A 36 9.97 1.02 -24.74
N VAL A 37 8.93 0.22 -24.99
CA VAL A 37 8.07 -0.32 -23.92
C VAL A 37 8.83 -1.18 -22.90
N PRO A 38 9.78 -2.05 -23.29
CA PRO A 38 10.60 -2.77 -22.33
C PRO A 38 11.38 -1.83 -21.42
N TRP A 39 12.00 -0.78 -21.96
CA TRP A 39 12.74 0.20 -21.15
C TRP A 39 11.84 0.94 -20.16
N ILE A 40 10.65 1.37 -20.59
CA ILE A 40 9.67 2.00 -19.70
C ILE A 40 9.27 1.06 -18.57
N SER A 41 8.98 -0.20 -18.89
CA SER A 41 8.61 -1.20 -17.89
C SER A 41 9.73 -1.44 -16.85
N HIS A 42 10.99 -1.54 -17.30
CA HIS A 42 12.14 -1.67 -16.40
C HIS A 42 12.34 -0.44 -15.51
N ILE A 43 12.14 0.77 -16.05
CA ILE A 43 12.22 2.01 -15.26
C ILE A 43 11.14 2.04 -14.19
N ILE A 44 9.89 1.70 -14.54
CA ILE A 44 8.78 1.66 -13.58
C ILE A 44 9.06 0.62 -12.49
N GLY A 45 9.47 -0.60 -12.86
CA GLY A 45 9.81 -1.65 -11.91
C GLY A 45 10.94 -1.23 -10.95
N PHE A 46 11.97 -0.55 -11.46
CA PHE A 46 13.03 0.02 -10.64
C PHE A 46 12.52 1.10 -9.68
N LEU A 47 11.66 2.02 -10.14
CA LEU A 47 11.07 3.04 -9.28
C LEU A 47 10.23 2.42 -8.16
N VAL A 48 9.44 1.38 -8.46
CA VAL A 48 8.65 0.67 -7.44
C VAL A 48 9.56 -0.02 -6.42
N LEU A 49 10.68 -0.61 -6.86
CA LEU A 49 11.68 -1.18 -5.96
C LEU A 49 12.26 -0.11 -5.02
N VAL A 50 12.59 1.07 -5.54
CA VAL A 50 13.07 2.21 -4.73
C VAL A 50 12.00 2.61 -3.70
N LEU A 51 10.72 2.63 -4.06
CA LEU A 51 9.64 2.96 -3.12
C LEU A 51 9.49 1.91 -2.01
N VAL A 52 9.61 0.62 -2.34
CA VAL A 52 9.62 -0.44 -1.32
C VAL A 52 10.82 -0.28 -0.37
N PHE A 53 11.98 0.12 -0.89
CA PHE A 53 13.16 0.39 -0.08
C PHE A 53 12.98 1.61 0.84
N VAL A 54 12.44 2.71 0.30
CA VAL A 54 12.07 3.90 1.09
C VAL A 54 11.06 3.53 2.17
N ASP A 55 10.06 2.70 1.85
CA ASP A 55 9.07 2.24 2.83
C ASP A 55 9.69 1.38 3.94
N ALA A 56 10.63 0.50 3.60
CA ALA A 56 11.28 -0.39 4.56
C ALA A 56 12.25 0.35 5.51
N ILE A 57 12.78 1.52 5.12
CA ILE A 57 13.79 2.25 5.89
C ILE A 57 13.24 3.59 6.40
N ALA A 58 12.87 4.49 5.50
CA ALA A 58 12.48 5.85 5.85
C ALA A 58 11.10 5.92 6.52
N ASN A 59 10.21 4.98 6.20
CA ASN A 59 8.90 4.81 6.85
C ASN A 59 8.91 3.72 7.93
N ASN A 60 10.09 3.36 8.44
CA ASN A 60 10.21 2.60 9.69
C ASN A 60 10.14 3.59 10.86
N TRP A 61 9.12 3.44 11.71
CA TRP A 61 8.86 4.37 12.81
C TRP A 61 10.00 4.44 13.82
N ALA A 62 10.67 3.32 14.12
CA ALA A 62 11.80 3.30 15.04
C ALA A 62 13.04 4.01 14.45
N VAL A 63 13.28 3.85 13.15
CA VAL A 63 14.37 4.57 12.47
C VAL A 63 14.08 6.06 12.42
N ASN A 64 12.85 6.47 12.13
CA ASN A 64 12.45 7.87 12.10
C ASN A 64 12.49 8.50 13.52
N ASP A 65 12.09 7.77 14.56
CA ASP A 65 12.20 8.23 15.96
C ASP A 65 13.66 8.44 16.38
N TYR A 66 14.56 7.53 16.00
CA TYR A 66 15.98 7.60 16.38
C TYR A 66 16.79 8.63 15.56
N CYS A 67 16.66 8.58 14.23
CA CYS A 67 17.41 9.46 13.33
C CYS A 67 16.72 10.81 13.09
N GLY A 68 15.43 10.92 13.42
CA GLY A 68 14.65 12.12 13.21
C GLY A 68 14.99 13.17 14.26
N ASN A 69 15.22 14.41 13.81
CA ASN A 69 15.45 15.54 14.70
C ASN A 69 14.14 16.03 15.37
N ALA A 70 13.28 15.11 15.82
CA ALA A 70 11.97 15.41 16.36
C ALA A 70 12.02 15.76 17.86
N LEU A 71 13.11 15.44 18.55
CA LEU A 71 13.32 15.81 19.96
C LEU A 71 13.35 17.32 20.20
N GLN A 72 13.55 18.14 19.16
CA GLN A 72 13.42 19.60 19.26
C GLN A 72 12.05 20.05 19.77
N PHE A 73 10.98 19.27 19.57
CA PHE A 73 9.64 19.62 20.08
C PHE A 73 9.54 19.54 21.60
N ARG A 74 10.52 18.95 22.29
CA ARG A 74 10.57 18.86 23.75
C ARG A 74 11.04 20.14 24.43
N THR A 75 11.66 21.06 23.70
CA THR A 75 12.26 22.29 24.27
C THR A 75 11.37 23.04 25.28
N PRO A 76 10.07 23.31 25.04
CA PRO A 76 9.23 24.01 26.02
C PRO A 76 8.88 23.18 27.26
N PHE A 77 9.10 21.87 27.24
CA PHE A 77 8.71 20.92 28.29
C PHE A 77 9.92 20.31 29.01
N ALA A 78 11.13 20.75 28.71
CA ALA A 78 12.36 20.12 29.21
C ALA A 78 12.47 20.08 30.75
N HIS A 79 11.78 20.99 31.45
CA HIS A 79 11.73 21.07 32.92
C HIS A 79 10.34 20.81 33.50
N ILE A 80 9.39 20.37 32.67
CA ILE A 80 7.99 20.14 33.05
C ILE A 80 7.74 18.64 33.08
N GLU A 81 7.34 18.10 34.23
CA GLU A 81 7.02 16.67 34.33
C GLU A 81 5.54 16.42 34.05
N THR A 82 4.67 17.34 34.49
CA THR A 82 3.22 17.20 34.36
C THR A 82 2.57 18.43 33.74
N ALA A 83 1.48 18.23 32.98
CA ALA A 83 0.76 19.35 32.38
C ALA A 83 0.18 20.35 33.39
N SER A 84 -0.02 19.93 34.65
CA SER A 84 -0.46 20.81 35.74
C SER A 84 0.56 21.88 36.12
N GLU A 85 1.84 21.70 35.77
CA GLU A 85 2.90 22.67 36.05
C GLU A 85 3.00 23.76 34.99
N LEU A 86 2.38 23.59 33.83
CA LEU A 86 2.40 24.59 32.74
C LEU A 86 2.05 26.03 33.19
N PRO A 87 1.06 26.25 34.09
CA PRO A 87 0.73 27.60 34.56
C PRO A 87 1.83 28.27 35.40
N ASN A 88 2.82 27.52 35.90
CA ASN A 88 3.95 28.09 36.64
C ASN A 88 4.93 28.83 35.72
N ASP A 89 5.06 28.38 34.47
CA ASP A 89 6.01 28.92 33.49
C ASP A 89 5.38 29.74 32.39
N PHE A 90 4.09 29.51 32.13
CA PHE A 90 3.36 30.14 31.04
C PHE A 90 2.12 30.86 31.54
N ILE A 91 1.93 32.08 31.05
CA ILE A 91 0.75 32.89 31.31
C ILE A 91 -0.33 32.53 30.30
N PHE A 92 -1.40 31.91 30.80
CA PHE A 92 -2.52 31.51 29.97
C PHE A 92 -3.47 32.66 29.66
N GLY A 93 -4.04 32.65 28.45
CA GLY A 93 -5.12 33.56 28.08
C GLY A 93 -6.35 33.39 28.99
N GLN A 94 -7.06 34.49 29.28
CA GLN A 94 -8.25 34.46 30.13
C GLN A 94 -9.29 33.46 29.60
N GLY A 95 -9.69 32.50 30.45
CA GLY A 95 -10.65 31.45 30.10
C GLY A 95 -10.11 30.33 29.20
N ARG A 96 -8.81 30.36 28.83
CA ARG A 96 -8.12 29.37 27.99
C ARG A 96 -6.95 28.72 28.71
N GLY A 97 -7.08 28.53 30.02
CA GLY A 97 -6.10 27.84 30.86
C GLY A 97 -6.34 26.33 30.91
N PHE A 98 -5.33 25.58 31.37
CA PHE A 98 -5.42 24.12 31.55
C PHE A 98 -6.60 23.70 32.45
N SER A 99 -6.94 24.51 33.46
CA SER A 99 -8.07 24.27 34.36
C SER A 99 -9.45 24.48 33.70
N ASN A 100 -9.53 25.22 32.60
CA ASN A 100 -10.78 25.51 31.88
C ASN A 100 -11.16 24.40 30.87
N MET A 101 -10.24 23.48 30.57
CA MET A 101 -10.48 22.37 29.66
C MET A 101 -11.52 21.37 30.21
N SER A 102 -12.17 20.63 29.32
CA SER A 102 -13.00 19.48 29.68
C SER A 102 -12.20 18.37 30.35
N PHE A 103 -12.87 17.40 30.99
CA PHE A 103 -12.19 16.29 31.67
C PHE A 103 -11.36 15.45 30.70
N VAL A 104 -11.92 15.12 29.53
CA VAL A 104 -11.18 14.34 28.52
C VAL A 104 -10.09 15.18 27.86
N GLY A 105 -10.35 16.46 27.61
CA GLY A 105 -9.32 17.39 27.11
C GLY A 105 -8.12 17.49 28.03
N ARG A 106 -8.35 17.63 29.36
CA ARG A 106 -7.28 17.62 30.36
C ARG A 106 -6.51 16.31 30.37
N TRP A 107 -7.21 15.18 30.35
CA TRP A 107 -6.56 13.87 30.31
C TRP A 107 -5.69 13.69 29.05
N MET A 108 -6.23 14.01 27.86
CA MET A 108 -5.51 13.94 26.59
C MET A 108 -4.27 14.83 26.56
N MET A 109 -4.39 16.05 27.09
CA MET A 109 -3.27 16.99 27.13
C MET A 109 -2.24 16.61 28.20
N SER A 110 -2.69 16.11 29.35
CA SER A 110 -1.81 15.60 30.40
C SER A 110 -0.96 14.43 29.89
N LEU A 111 -1.57 13.49 29.16
CA LEU A 111 -0.83 12.41 28.51
C LEU A 111 0.14 12.96 27.48
N ALA A 112 -0.32 13.80 26.55
CA ALA A 112 0.55 14.32 25.49
C ALA A 112 1.75 15.10 26.03
N VAL A 113 1.57 15.95 27.05
CA VAL A 113 2.67 16.70 27.67
C VAL A 113 3.61 15.76 28.43
N SER A 114 3.09 14.82 29.21
CA SER A 114 3.91 13.82 29.92
C SER A 114 4.73 12.97 28.94
N ASP A 115 4.15 12.57 27.82
CA ASP A 115 4.80 11.74 26.80
C ASP A 115 5.86 12.54 26.01
N VAL A 116 5.60 13.81 25.70
CA VAL A 116 6.60 14.68 25.06
C VAL A 116 7.73 15.01 26.03
N ALA A 117 7.43 15.28 27.30
CA ALA A 117 8.43 15.65 28.30
C ALA A 117 9.31 14.46 28.73
N SER A 118 8.72 13.27 28.87
CA SER A 118 9.43 12.09 29.35
C SER A 118 10.34 11.47 28.29
N HIS A 119 11.46 10.88 28.74
CA HIS A 119 12.28 9.97 27.95
C HIS A 119 11.69 8.54 27.96
N SER A 120 10.39 8.40 27.69
CA SER A 120 9.73 7.09 27.72
C SER A 120 9.89 6.33 26.40
N ASP A 121 10.07 5.02 26.50
CA ASP A 121 10.10 4.09 25.36
C ASP A 121 8.71 3.69 24.85
N SER A 122 7.65 4.33 25.36
CA SER A 122 6.25 3.98 25.06
C SER A 122 5.71 4.70 23.81
N MET A 123 6.38 5.75 23.34
CA MET A 123 5.93 6.58 22.23
C MET A 123 7.01 6.70 21.14
N TYR A 124 6.60 6.89 19.90
CA TYR A 124 7.45 7.37 18.82
C TYR A 124 7.22 8.87 18.65
N ILE A 125 8.29 9.66 18.56
CA ILE A 125 8.27 11.09 18.23
C ILE A 125 8.96 11.26 16.88
N LEU A 126 8.16 11.44 15.84
CA LEU A 126 8.63 11.44 14.45
C LEU A 126 8.74 12.84 13.88
N THR A 127 9.71 13.03 12.98
CA THR A 127 9.74 14.21 12.14
C THR A 127 8.84 14.00 10.92
N ALA A 128 8.02 15.00 10.62
CA ALA A 128 6.99 14.98 9.60
C ALA A 128 7.19 16.11 8.55
N GLY A 129 8.40 16.65 8.48
CA GLY A 129 8.81 17.63 7.47
C GLY A 129 8.88 19.07 7.95
N GLN A 130 9.26 19.94 7.03
CA GLN A 130 9.44 21.37 7.23
C GLN A 130 8.69 22.10 6.13
N TYR A 131 7.74 22.96 6.50
CA TYR A 131 6.80 23.57 5.57
C TYR A 131 6.95 25.08 5.60
N SER A 132 7.08 25.72 4.44
CA SER A 132 7.05 27.19 4.36
C SER A 132 5.62 27.70 4.51
N ILE A 133 5.41 28.74 5.33
CA ILE A 133 4.11 29.39 5.48
C ILE A 133 3.82 30.25 4.25
N GLN A 134 3.10 29.68 3.27
CA GLN A 134 2.76 30.36 2.00
C GLN A 134 1.31 30.86 1.95
N ALA A 135 0.37 30.12 2.56
CA ALA A 135 -1.05 30.43 2.50
C ALA A 135 -1.57 31.05 3.81
N ALA A 136 -2.52 31.98 3.71
CA ALA A 136 -3.20 32.56 4.88
C ALA A 136 -3.95 31.51 5.73
N THR A 137 -4.31 30.37 5.14
CA THR A 137 -4.90 29.22 5.84
C THR A 137 -3.91 28.51 6.77
N MET A 138 -2.60 28.67 6.57
CA MET A 138 -1.53 28.15 7.43
C MET A 138 -1.28 29.06 8.65
N ASN A 139 -2.34 29.60 9.25
CA ASN A 139 -2.25 30.41 10.45
C ASN A 139 -2.39 29.56 11.72
N TYR A 140 -1.26 29.10 12.25
CA TYR A 140 -1.18 28.32 13.48
C TYR A 140 -1.01 29.17 14.75
N CYS A 141 -0.96 30.50 14.63
CA CYS A 141 -0.79 31.40 15.76
C CYS A 141 -2.09 32.13 16.15
N GLY A 142 -3.11 32.12 15.29
CA GLY A 142 -4.32 32.93 15.45
C GLY A 142 -5.08 32.79 16.78
N THR A 143 -5.01 31.63 17.45
CA THR A 143 -5.69 31.41 18.74
C THR A 143 -4.99 32.10 19.92
N LEU A 144 -3.76 32.61 19.75
CA LEU A 144 -3.07 33.43 20.75
C LEU A 144 -3.69 34.83 20.91
N ASN A 145 -4.65 35.22 20.06
CA ASN A 145 -5.41 36.45 20.27
C ASN A 145 -6.24 36.37 21.56
N GLY A 146 -6.09 37.35 22.43
CA GLY A 146 -6.79 37.40 23.71
C GLY A 146 -6.12 38.30 24.74
N ASN A 147 -6.66 38.23 25.96
CA ASN A 147 -6.20 39.00 27.11
C ASN A 147 -5.41 38.07 28.06
N TYR A 148 -4.26 38.54 28.53
CA TYR A 148 -3.34 37.81 29.39
C TYR A 148 -3.04 38.63 30.63
N SER A 149 -3.15 38.03 31.82
CA SER A 149 -2.83 38.70 33.08
C SER A 149 -1.35 38.54 33.38
N VAL A 150 -0.57 39.62 33.27
CA VAL A 150 0.89 39.59 33.39
C VAL A 150 1.31 40.32 34.67
N PRO A 151 1.66 39.61 35.75
CA PRO A 151 1.94 40.22 37.05
C PRO A 151 3.28 40.96 37.10
N ASP A 152 4.26 40.51 36.32
CA ASP A 152 5.61 41.08 36.28
C ASP A 152 6.16 41.12 34.84
N LEU A 153 6.88 42.20 34.52
CA LEU A 153 7.57 42.43 33.25
C LEU A 153 9.10 42.43 33.42
N SER A 154 9.63 42.07 34.60
CA SER A 154 11.06 41.98 34.87
C SER A 154 11.75 40.86 34.08
N MET A 155 11.00 39.82 33.70
CA MET A 155 11.45 38.68 32.93
C MET A 155 10.67 38.54 31.61
N PRO A 156 11.26 37.91 30.58
CA PRO A 156 10.57 37.64 29.32
C PRO A 156 9.27 36.87 29.56
N VAL A 157 8.16 37.43 29.08
CA VAL A 157 6.81 36.90 29.28
C VAL A 157 6.58 35.72 28.34
N LYS A 158 6.18 34.55 28.84
CA LYS A 158 5.79 33.41 28.02
C LYS A 158 4.27 33.28 28.02
N LEU A 159 3.64 33.35 26.85
CA LEU A 159 2.18 33.24 26.69
C LEU A 159 1.78 31.83 26.26
N ALA A 160 0.63 31.37 26.72
CA ALA A 160 0.04 30.08 26.35
C ALA A 160 -1.48 30.17 26.14
N VAL A 161 -2.00 29.30 25.29
CA VAL A 161 -3.44 29.05 25.15
C VAL A 161 -3.68 27.56 25.03
N VAL A 162 -4.76 27.09 25.64
CA VAL A 162 -5.25 25.74 25.40
C VAL A 162 -6.75 25.77 25.11
N ASP A 163 -7.11 25.12 24.02
CA ASP A 163 -8.49 24.98 23.56
C ASP A 163 -8.81 23.50 23.35
N ASP A 164 -10.02 23.07 23.69
CA ASP A 164 -10.51 21.72 23.43
C ASP A 164 -11.91 21.70 22.81
N GLY A 165 -12.21 20.61 22.11
CA GLY A 165 -13.44 20.49 21.35
C GLY A 165 -13.72 19.07 20.86
N VAL A 166 -14.90 18.91 20.25
CA VAL A 166 -15.31 17.67 19.59
C VAL A 166 -15.68 17.98 18.14
N THR A 167 -15.11 17.22 17.22
CA THR A 167 -15.48 17.20 15.81
C THR A 167 -16.63 16.23 15.60
N TYR A 168 -17.68 16.73 14.95
CA TYR A 168 -18.86 16.01 14.54
C TYR A 168 -18.84 15.82 13.01
N LEU A 169 -19.21 14.64 12.55
CA LEU A 169 -19.26 14.28 11.12
C LEU A 169 -20.64 13.79 10.72
N ARG A 170 -21.06 14.09 9.48
CA ARG A 170 -22.27 13.56 8.84
C ARG A 170 -21.93 13.03 7.46
N GLY A 171 -22.56 11.94 7.04
CA GLY A 171 -22.31 11.34 5.73
C GLY A 171 -20.90 10.75 5.53
N ASP A 172 -20.76 9.88 4.54
CA ASP A 172 -19.50 9.27 4.11
C ASP A 172 -19.33 9.50 2.61
N ALA A 173 -18.21 9.05 2.04
CA ALA A 173 -17.90 9.25 0.63
C ALA A 173 -19.01 8.75 -0.32
N LEU A 174 -19.75 7.71 0.06
CA LEU A 174 -20.88 7.20 -0.73
C LEU A 174 -22.11 8.08 -0.55
N SER A 175 -22.48 8.47 0.68
CA SER A 175 -23.64 9.36 0.88
C SER A 175 -23.43 10.73 0.25
N HIS A 176 -22.21 11.28 0.28
CA HIS A 176 -21.87 12.53 -0.40
C HIS A 176 -22.10 12.46 -1.91
N TRP A 177 -21.94 11.27 -2.50
CA TRP A 177 -22.18 11.05 -3.92
C TRP A 177 -23.66 10.95 -4.28
N PHE A 178 -24.48 10.35 -3.40
CA PHE A 178 -25.89 10.07 -3.67
C PHE A 178 -26.87 11.06 -3.03
N THR A 179 -26.41 11.95 -2.16
CA THR A 179 -27.26 12.86 -1.38
C THR A 179 -26.67 14.27 -1.29
N ASN A 180 -27.48 15.25 -0.87
CA ASN A 180 -27.06 16.65 -0.71
C ASN A 180 -26.59 16.97 0.73
N ASP A 181 -26.05 15.99 1.45
CA ASP A 181 -25.59 16.16 2.84
C ASP A 181 -24.44 17.17 3.02
N LEU A 182 -23.81 17.61 1.93
CA LEU A 182 -22.79 18.65 1.93
C LEU A 182 -23.34 20.08 1.90
N VAL A 183 -24.61 20.26 1.55
CA VAL A 183 -25.20 21.59 1.28
C VAL A 183 -26.46 21.83 2.11
N ASP A 184 -27.29 20.80 2.25
CA ASP A 184 -28.58 20.92 2.93
C ASP A 184 -28.43 20.73 4.44
N ASN A 185 -29.22 21.48 5.24
CA ASN A 185 -29.33 21.28 6.68
C ASN A 185 -27.98 21.31 7.43
N LEU A 186 -27.12 22.26 7.08
CA LEU A 186 -25.82 22.46 7.74
C LEU A 186 -25.96 23.23 9.06
N PRO A 187 -25.16 22.89 10.09
CA PRO A 187 -25.11 23.66 11.32
C PRO A 187 -24.61 25.10 11.11
N THR A 188 -24.95 25.99 12.04
CA THR A 188 -24.43 27.36 12.09
C THR A 188 -23.37 27.51 13.19
N LYS A 189 -22.60 28.61 13.17
CA LYS A 189 -21.53 28.88 14.17
C LYS A 189 -22.00 28.87 15.63
N SER A 190 -23.29 29.04 15.88
CA SER A 190 -23.91 29.01 17.21
C SER A 190 -24.58 27.68 17.55
N SER A 191 -24.59 26.70 16.65
CA SER A 191 -25.23 25.40 16.88
C SER A 191 -24.57 24.63 18.01
N LYS A 192 -25.39 24.13 18.93
CA LYS A 192 -24.99 23.33 20.08
C LYS A 192 -24.98 21.84 19.75
N LYS A 193 -24.52 21.01 20.70
CA LYS A 193 -24.44 19.55 20.49
C LYS A 193 -25.76 18.93 20.06
N ALA A 194 -26.85 19.29 20.74
CA ALA A 194 -28.18 18.75 20.47
C ALA A 194 -28.66 19.12 19.05
N ASP A 195 -28.41 20.35 18.61
CA ASP A 195 -28.78 20.82 17.27
C ASP A 195 -28.02 20.03 16.20
N VAL A 196 -26.71 19.87 16.37
CA VAL A 196 -25.84 19.16 15.43
C VAL A 196 -26.20 17.67 15.35
N GLN A 197 -26.53 17.05 16.48
CA GLN A 197 -27.02 15.67 16.54
C GLN A 197 -28.40 15.51 15.87
N ALA A 198 -29.31 16.47 16.06
CA ALA A 198 -30.61 16.47 15.40
C ALA A 198 -30.49 16.55 13.87
N LEU A 199 -29.43 17.18 13.36
CA LEU A 199 -29.10 17.25 11.94
C LEU A 199 -28.38 16.00 11.39
N GLY A 200 -28.22 14.96 12.21
CA GLY A 200 -27.64 13.67 11.82
C GLY A 200 -26.12 13.58 11.92
N PHE A 201 -25.47 14.54 12.59
CA PHE A 201 -24.03 14.46 12.83
C PHE A 201 -23.71 13.61 14.07
N HIS A 202 -22.60 12.89 14.02
CA HIS A 202 -22.10 12.06 15.10
C HIS A 202 -20.72 12.53 15.57
N PRO A 203 -20.43 12.48 16.89
CA PRO A 203 -19.11 12.83 17.40
C PRO A 203 -18.09 11.79 16.93
N ALA A 204 -16.99 12.24 16.31
CA ALA A 204 -16.05 11.37 15.61
C ALA A 204 -14.58 11.56 16.02
N ARG A 205 -14.24 12.71 16.61
CA ARG A 205 -12.89 13.01 17.12
C ARG A 205 -12.95 14.01 18.27
N MET A 206 -12.24 13.74 19.37
CA MET A 206 -11.92 14.75 20.39
C MET A 206 -10.59 15.40 20.06
N GLN A 207 -10.46 16.67 20.38
CA GLN A 207 -9.27 17.44 20.08
C GLN A 207 -8.90 18.38 21.22
N ALA A 208 -7.61 18.52 21.48
CA ALA A 208 -7.04 19.44 22.46
C ALA A 208 -5.79 20.09 21.86
N ASP A 209 -5.76 21.41 21.77
CA ASP A 209 -4.71 22.20 21.10
C ASP A 209 -4.04 23.13 22.11
N LEU A 210 -2.81 22.81 22.49
CA LEU A 210 -1.95 23.63 23.34
C LEU A 210 -0.96 24.40 22.45
N ARG A 211 -0.89 25.71 22.64
CA ARG A 211 0.10 26.57 21.97
C ARG A 211 0.87 27.36 23.01
N LEU A 212 2.19 27.36 22.87
CA LEU A 212 3.14 27.95 23.80
C LEU A 212 4.05 28.89 23.02
N THR A 213 4.31 30.08 23.56
CA THR A 213 5.30 31.02 23.01
C THR A 213 6.57 30.98 23.84
N MET A 214 7.70 31.26 23.20
CA MET A 214 8.94 31.56 23.92
C MET A 214 8.89 32.99 24.48
N GLY A 215 9.87 33.36 25.32
CA GLY A 215 9.85 34.62 26.06
C GLY A 215 9.70 35.86 25.17
N LEU A 216 8.82 36.77 25.59
CA LEU A 216 8.58 38.08 24.98
C LEU A 216 9.03 39.21 25.91
N ASP A 217 9.91 40.07 25.42
CA ASP A 217 10.39 41.24 26.16
C ASP A 217 9.43 42.42 26.01
N ILE A 218 8.27 42.32 26.66
CA ILE A 218 7.21 43.33 26.58
C ILE A 218 7.60 44.55 27.42
N LYS A 219 7.71 45.72 26.76
CA LYS A 219 7.97 46.98 27.47
C LYS A 219 6.70 47.49 28.13
N ASN A 220 6.86 48.12 29.30
CA ASN A 220 5.77 48.80 30.01
C ASN A 220 5.34 50.08 29.26
N THR A 221 4.61 49.91 28.15
CA THR A 221 4.04 51.00 27.37
C THR A 221 2.67 50.60 26.81
N SER A 222 1.75 51.56 26.81
CA SER A 222 0.43 51.43 26.19
C SER A 222 0.47 51.51 24.66
N LYS A 223 1.64 51.80 24.07
CA LYS A 223 1.83 51.72 22.62
C LYS A 223 1.87 50.26 22.17
N THR A 224 1.34 50.04 20.97
CA THR A 224 1.39 48.74 20.33
C THR A 224 2.84 48.34 20.03
N GLN A 225 3.17 47.10 20.34
CA GLN A 225 4.48 46.49 20.13
C GLN A 225 4.32 45.24 19.27
N THR A 226 5.25 45.00 18.35
CA THR A 226 5.21 43.84 17.45
C THR A 226 6.43 42.97 17.67
N PHE A 227 6.21 41.66 17.83
CA PHE A 227 7.23 40.68 18.14
C PHE A 227 7.17 39.51 17.16
N ALA A 228 8.33 39.11 16.65
CA ALA A 228 8.51 37.81 16.01
C ALA A 228 8.98 36.83 17.09
N VAL A 229 8.14 35.88 17.47
CA VAL A 229 8.40 34.96 18.59
C VAL A 229 8.29 33.52 18.13
N SER A 230 9.22 32.68 18.56
CA SER A 230 9.12 31.24 18.35
C SER A 230 7.97 30.66 19.16
N PHE A 231 7.19 29.76 18.57
CA PHE A 231 6.10 29.07 19.24
C PHE A 231 6.20 27.56 19.06
N TYR A 232 5.55 26.85 19.97
CA TYR A 232 5.39 25.41 19.95
C TYR A 232 3.92 25.06 20.06
N ARG A 233 3.53 23.95 19.44
CA ARG A 233 2.16 23.45 19.41
C ARG A 233 2.15 21.97 19.74
N VAL A 234 1.25 21.58 20.65
CA VAL A 234 0.90 20.18 20.91
C VAL A 234 -0.59 20.06 20.64
N TYR A 235 -0.95 19.40 19.54
CA TYR A 235 -2.33 19.23 19.14
C TYR A 235 -2.70 17.75 19.16
N SER A 236 -3.33 17.37 20.27
CA SER A 236 -3.73 16.01 20.63
C SER A 236 -5.11 15.69 20.08
N LYS A 237 -5.27 14.51 19.48
CA LYS A 237 -6.48 14.01 18.84
C LYS A 237 -6.77 12.60 19.30
N SER A 238 -7.97 12.35 19.77
CA SER A 238 -8.44 11.00 20.10
C SER A 238 -9.66 10.65 19.27
N TYR A 239 -9.70 9.40 18.79
CA TYR A 239 -10.72 8.90 17.86
C TYR A 239 -11.76 8.01 18.56
N CYS A 240 -11.60 7.77 19.86
CA CYS A 240 -12.60 7.11 20.70
C CYS A 240 -12.44 7.58 22.15
N THR A 241 -13.51 7.55 22.94
CA THR A 241 -13.44 7.96 24.33
C THR A 241 -12.52 7.02 25.12
N GLY A 242 -11.46 7.56 25.73
CA GLY A 242 -10.48 6.79 26.52
C GLY A 242 -9.34 6.15 25.71
N CYS A 243 -9.33 6.32 24.39
CA CYS A 243 -8.25 5.81 23.55
C CYS A 243 -7.02 6.72 23.59
N VAL A 244 -5.83 6.11 23.53
CA VAL A 244 -4.55 6.82 23.50
C VAL A 244 -4.56 7.80 22.31
N PRO A 245 -4.34 9.10 22.55
CA PRO A 245 -4.40 10.09 21.50
C PRO A 245 -3.15 10.08 20.62
N LEU A 246 -3.32 10.49 19.37
CA LEU A 246 -2.25 10.94 18.48
C LEU A 246 -1.99 12.42 18.75
N ALA A 247 -0.73 12.86 18.83
CA ALA A 247 -0.42 14.29 18.89
C ALA A 247 0.36 14.75 17.66
N THR A 248 -0.08 15.85 17.05
CA THR A 248 0.73 16.59 16.09
C THR A 248 1.53 17.65 16.84
N LEU A 249 2.84 17.65 16.65
CA LEU A 249 3.77 18.58 17.25
C LEU A 249 4.15 19.64 16.21
N GLY A 250 4.24 20.90 16.63
CA GLY A 250 4.56 22.00 15.74
C GLY A 250 5.58 22.93 16.37
N HIS A 251 6.46 23.48 15.54
CA HIS A 251 7.37 24.57 15.90
C HIS A 251 7.44 25.56 14.75
N GLY A 252 7.43 26.86 15.05
CA GLY A 252 7.57 27.89 14.02
C GLY A 252 7.63 29.29 14.64
N THR A 253 7.35 30.30 13.84
CA THR A 253 7.41 31.71 14.27
C THR A 253 6.04 32.39 14.14
N CYS A 254 5.60 33.03 15.22
CA CYS A 254 4.42 33.88 15.24
C CYS A 254 4.82 35.35 15.17
N ASN A 255 4.02 36.14 14.44
CA ASN A 255 4.05 37.59 14.50
C ASN A 255 2.92 38.07 15.42
N LEU A 256 3.28 38.56 16.61
CA LEU A 256 2.35 39.00 17.65
C LEU A 256 2.36 40.51 17.77
N THR A 257 1.17 41.11 17.78
CA THR A 257 0.97 42.52 18.05
C THR A 257 0.29 42.69 19.39
N VAL A 258 1.03 43.21 20.36
CA VAL A 258 0.64 43.27 21.77
C VAL A 258 0.53 44.70 22.27
N GLN A 259 -0.31 44.91 23.26
CA GLN A 259 -0.46 46.17 23.97
C GLN A 259 -0.50 45.91 25.47
N TYR A 260 0.34 46.59 26.25
CA TYR A 260 0.34 46.46 27.71
C TYR A 260 -0.53 47.56 28.34
N ILE A 261 -1.50 47.14 29.17
CA ILE A 261 -2.41 48.02 29.89
C ILE A 261 -2.00 48.00 31.37
N GLN A 262 -1.25 49.03 31.77
CA GLN A 262 -0.69 49.15 33.13
C GLN A 262 -1.75 49.20 34.23
N ARG A 263 -2.95 49.76 33.97
CA ARG A 263 -4.01 49.88 34.98
C ARG A 263 -4.51 48.52 35.48
N THR A 264 -4.46 47.51 34.62
CA THR A 264 -5.00 46.17 34.89
C THR A 264 -3.93 45.09 34.88
N ASN A 265 -2.66 45.45 34.70
CA ASN A 265 -1.54 44.52 34.47
C ASN A 265 -1.88 43.46 33.41
N MET A 266 -2.48 43.91 32.30
CA MET A 266 -2.91 43.01 31.22
C MET A 266 -2.12 43.25 29.95
N VAL A 267 -1.73 42.17 29.29
CA VAL A 267 -1.26 42.18 27.89
C VAL A 267 -2.43 41.78 27.01
N VAL A 268 -2.76 42.64 26.05
CA VAL A 268 -3.77 42.38 25.03
C VAL A 268 -3.06 42.04 23.73
N VAL A 269 -3.21 40.80 23.26
CA VAL A 269 -2.74 40.37 21.95
C VAL A 269 -3.83 40.68 20.94
N THR A 270 -3.63 41.76 20.17
CA THR A 270 -4.62 42.30 19.23
C THR A 270 -4.59 41.60 17.87
N LYS A 271 -3.39 41.21 17.42
CA LYS A 271 -3.19 40.43 16.20
C LYS A 271 -2.14 39.36 16.46
N SER A 272 -2.41 38.16 15.95
CA SER A 272 -1.53 37.01 16.00
C SER A 272 -1.69 36.23 14.72
N PHE A 273 -0.59 36.02 14.00
CA PHE A 273 -0.57 35.20 12.80
C PHE A 273 0.79 34.54 12.62
N SER A 274 0.81 33.39 11.94
CA SER A 274 2.07 32.74 11.56
C SER A 274 2.85 33.64 10.61
N MET A 275 4.15 33.80 10.86
CA MET A 275 4.99 34.70 10.07
C MET A 275 5.05 34.22 8.61
N PRO A 276 4.70 35.06 7.63
CA PRO A 276 4.78 34.69 6.21
C PRO A 276 6.21 34.28 5.83
N ASP A 277 6.32 33.31 4.93
CA ASP A 277 7.59 32.73 4.43
C ASP A 277 8.50 32.10 5.49
N SER A 278 8.07 32.06 6.75
CA SER A 278 8.80 31.34 7.81
C SER A 278 8.62 29.82 7.69
N THR A 279 9.55 29.07 8.27
CA THR A 279 9.50 27.61 8.30
C THR A 279 8.71 27.12 9.50
N HIS A 280 7.76 26.22 9.25
CA HIS A 280 7.02 25.46 10.25
C HIS A 280 7.50 24.01 10.26
N TYR A 281 8.09 23.57 11.37
CA TYR A 281 8.48 22.19 11.59
C TYR A 281 7.30 21.40 12.12
N LEU A 282 7.02 20.27 11.47
CA LEU A 282 5.96 19.35 11.86
C LEU A 282 6.56 18.08 12.47
N GLY A 283 5.94 17.61 13.55
CA GLY A 283 6.21 16.32 14.15
C GLY A 283 4.92 15.56 14.42
N LEU A 284 5.04 14.26 14.60
CA LEU A 284 3.94 13.38 14.97
C LEU A 284 4.36 12.52 16.15
N MET A 285 3.44 12.31 17.08
CA MET A 285 3.63 11.45 18.23
C MET A 285 2.52 10.43 18.32
N PHE A 286 2.88 9.15 18.28
CA PHE A 286 1.96 8.03 18.45
C PHE A 286 2.57 6.91 19.29
N SER A 287 1.71 6.08 19.87
CA SER A 287 2.12 4.99 20.74
C SER A 287 2.89 3.90 20.01
N ARG A 288 3.93 3.37 20.66
CA ARG A 288 4.59 2.16 20.18
C ARG A 288 3.63 0.98 20.34
N SER A 289 3.56 0.14 19.31
CA SER A 289 2.72 -1.05 19.32
C SER A 289 3.53 -2.27 18.92
N ILE A 290 3.33 -3.38 19.63
CA ILE A 290 3.96 -4.67 19.28
C ILE A 290 3.62 -5.10 17.84
N TYR A 291 2.43 -4.73 17.35
CA TYR A 291 2.01 -5.03 15.99
C TYR A 291 2.89 -4.35 14.94
N THR A 292 3.38 -3.13 15.20
CA THR A 292 4.29 -2.42 14.27
C THR A 292 5.67 -3.06 14.23
N ILE A 293 6.13 -3.61 15.36
CA ILE A 293 7.40 -4.35 15.46
C ILE A 293 7.29 -5.67 14.69
N ILE A 294 6.24 -6.46 14.98
CA ILE A 294 5.98 -7.72 14.27
C ILE A 294 5.83 -7.46 12.77
N GLY A 295 5.07 -6.43 12.39
CA GLY A 295 4.89 -6.02 11.00
C GLY A 295 6.23 -5.72 10.32
N SER A 296 7.11 -4.98 10.99
CA SER A 296 8.45 -4.68 10.46
C SER A 296 9.32 -5.93 10.30
N VAL A 297 9.31 -6.85 11.28
CA VAL A 297 10.05 -8.12 11.20
C VAL A 297 9.56 -8.96 10.01
N LEU A 298 8.24 -9.11 9.86
CA LEU A 298 7.65 -9.86 8.73
C LEU A 298 8.05 -9.24 7.38
N LYS A 299 8.10 -7.90 7.30
CA LYS A 299 8.56 -7.18 6.09
C LYS A 299 10.00 -7.54 5.73
N TYR A 300 10.92 -7.50 6.69
CA TYR A 300 12.33 -7.85 6.44
C TYR A 300 12.51 -9.32 6.07
N VAL A 301 11.78 -10.24 6.73
CA VAL A 301 11.77 -11.66 6.37
C VAL A 301 11.26 -11.86 4.94
N ALA A 302 10.18 -11.17 4.54
CA ALA A 302 9.66 -11.22 3.18
C ALA A 302 10.68 -10.73 2.14
N ILE A 303 11.38 -9.63 2.42
CA ILE A 303 12.45 -9.09 1.57
C ILE A 303 13.59 -10.11 1.42
N LEU A 304 14.02 -10.75 2.51
CA LEU A 304 15.07 -11.78 2.48
C LEU A 304 14.67 -12.99 1.64
N ILE A 305 13.45 -13.52 1.83
CA ILE A 305 12.92 -14.64 1.05
C ILE A 305 12.82 -14.27 -0.43
N GLY A 306 12.32 -13.06 -0.74
CA GLY A 306 12.21 -12.56 -2.11
C GLY A 306 13.55 -12.43 -2.82
N MET A 307 14.54 -11.82 -2.15
CA MET A 307 15.90 -11.69 -2.69
C MET A 307 16.55 -13.05 -2.91
N ALA A 308 16.52 -13.92 -1.90
CA ALA A 308 17.20 -15.21 -1.97
C ALA A 308 16.54 -16.15 -3.00
N GLY A 309 15.20 -16.23 -3.02
CA GLY A 309 14.47 -16.99 -4.03
C GLY A 309 14.66 -16.45 -5.46
N PHE A 310 14.72 -15.12 -5.63
CA PHE A 310 15.03 -14.55 -6.94
C PHE A 310 16.46 -14.85 -7.38
N LEU A 311 17.44 -14.74 -6.48
CA LEU A 311 18.83 -15.09 -6.78
C LEU A 311 18.95 -16.57 -7.17
N ALA A 312 18.22 -17.47 -6.52
CA ALA A 312 18.13 -18.87 -6.92
C ALA A 312 17.58 -19.04 -8.34
N SER A 313 16.55 -18.27 -8.72
CA SER A 313 15.95 -18.30 -10.05
C SER A 313 16.88 -17.82 -11.19
N ARG A 314 17.99 -17.14 -10.86
CA ARG A 314 19.02 -16.74 -11.85
C ARG A 314 19.83 -17.91 -12.37
N LYS A 315 19.84 -19.03 -11.65
CA LYS A 315 20.40 -20.31 -12.08
C LYS A 315 19.29 -21.24 -12.53
N THR A 316 19.61 -22.16 -13.43
CA THR A 316 18.64 -23.17 -13.88
C THR A 316 18.36 -24.14 -12.73
N VAL A 317 17.16 -24.10 -12.18
CA VAL A 317 16.72 -25.06 -11.14
C VAL A 317 16.51 -26.43 -11.78
N GLN A 318 16.93 -27.48 -11.10
CA GLN A 318 16.76 -28.86 -11.54
C GLN A 318 15.27 -29.23 -11.57
N TRP A 319 14.86 -30.00 -12.59
CA TRP A 319 13.49 -30.50 -12.68
C TRP A 319 13.15 -31.30 -11.42
N HIS A 320 12.09 -30.90 -10.73
CA HIS A 320 11.68 -31.55 -9.50
C HIS A 320 10.84 -32.77 -9.86
N ASP A 321 11.29 -33.94 -9.45
CA ASP A 321 10.58 -35.20 -9.67
C ASP A 321 10.17 -35.73 -8.30
N ARG A 322 8.89 -35.55 -7.95
CA ARG A 322 8.38 -36.04 -6.66
C ARG A 322 8.08 -37.52 -6.78
N SER A 323 8.82 -38.33 -6.01
CA SER A 323 8.40 -39.70 -5.75
C SER A 323 7.05 -39.68 -5.04
N PRO A 324 6.00 -40.34 -5.57
CA PRO A 324 4.65 -40.33 -4.98
C PRO A 324 4.59 -40.86 -3.54
N ASP A 325 5.64 -41.58 -3.11
CA ASP A 325 5.72 -42.22 -1.79
C ASP A 325 6.33 -41.33 -0.69
N LYS A 326 6.83 -40.12 -1.01
CA LYS A 326 7.43 -39.21 -0.01
C LYS A 326 6.56 -37.97 0.21
N VAL A 327 6.09 -37.81 1.44
CA VAL A 327 5.43 -36.60 1.91
C VAL A 327 6.52 -35.57 2.25
N GLU A 328 6.56 -34.45 1.52
CA GLU A 328 7.47 -33.34 1.83
C GLU A 328 7.08 -32.68 3.15
N SER A 329 8.09 -32.46 4.01
CA SER A 329 7.91 -31.63 5.19
C SER A 329 7.81 -30.14 4.82
N VAL A 330 7.15 -29.35 5.67
CA VAL A 330 7.08 -27.87 5.50
C VAL A 330 8.49 -27.26 5.45
N THR A 331 9.42 -27.80 6.23
CA THR A 331 10.81 -27.35 6.28
C THR A 331 11.55 -27.60 4.97
N GLU A 332 11.39 -28.78 4.37
CA GLU A 332 11.97 -29.09 3.06
C GLU A 332 11.41 -28.17 1.98
N LYS A 333 10.10 -27.90 2.00
CA LYS A 333 9.48 -26.97 1.06
C LYS A 333 10.00 -25.54 1.21
N LEU A 334 10.19 -25.06 2.45
CA LEU A 334 10.76 -23.73 2.71
C LEU A 334 12.23 -23.65 2.31
N MET A 335 13.01 -24.72 2.52
CA MET A 335 14.39 -24.79 2.05
C MET A 335 14.46 -24.80 0.52
N ASP A 336 13.63 -25.60 -0.14
CA ASP A 336 13.58 -25.65 -1.60
C ASP A 336 13.09 -24.33 -2.22
N MET A 337 12.26 -23.57 -1.50
CA MET A 337 11.82 -22.23 -1.90
C MET A 337 12.98 -21.22 -1.98
N VAL A 338 14.05 -21.38 -1.20
CA VAL A 338 15.15 -20.41 -1.10
C VAL A 338 16.45 -20.96 -1.69
N VAL A 339 16.72 -22.25 -1.51
CA VAL A 339 17.94 -22.95 -1.91
C VAL A 339 17.58 -24.26 -2.64
N PRO A 340 17.01 -24.16 -3.85
CA PRO A 340 16.73 -25.35 -4.65
C PRO A 340 18.02 -25.95 -5.22
N LYS A 341 17.94 -27.18 -5.71
CA LYS A 341 19.02 -27.81 -6.48
C LYS A 341 19.13 -27.13 -7.84
N TYR A 342 20.32 -26.69 -8.23
CA TYR A 342 20.53 -25.96 -9.48
C TYR A 342 21.65 -26.56 -10.34
N PHE A 343 21.51 -26.36 -11.65
CA PHE A 343 22.61 -26.44 -12.60
C PHE A 343 23.36 -25.11 -12.65
N SER A 344 24.64 -25.14 -12.99
CA SER A 344 25.50 -23.94 -13.05
C SER A 344 25.13 -22.96 -14.17
N HIS A 345 24.23 -23.36 -15.09
CA HIS A 345 23.73 -22.55 -16.19
C HIS A 345 22.81 -21.41 -15.74
N GLN A 346 22.80 -20.32 -16.51
CA GLN A 346 21.95 -19.16 -16.24
C GLN A 346 20.52 -19.40 -16.73
N SER A 347 19.55 -18.89 -15.97
CA SER A 347 18.13 -18.85 -16.33
C SER A 347 17.64 -17.40 -16.33
N PHE A 348 16.85 -17.04 -17.35
CA PHE A 348 16.21 -15.73 -17.49
C PHE A 348 14.68 -15.90 -17.50
N ALA A 349 14.17 -16.82 -16.67
CA ALA A 349 12.77 -17.22 -16.70
C ALA A 349 11.80 -16.11 -16.28
N MET A 350 12.21 -15.25 -15.33
CA MET A 350 11.38 -14.21 -14.75
C MET A 350 12.20 -13.00 -14.29
N THR A 351 11.55 -11.84 -14.24
CA THR A 351 12.05 -10.60 -13.63
C THR A 351 11.73 -10.57 -12.12
N PHE A 352 12.35 -9.65 -11.37
CA PHE A 352 12.23 -9.61 -9.91
C PHE A 352 10.82 -9.27 -9.43
N ASP A 353 10.22 -8.24 -10.02
CA ASP A 353 8.85 -7.82 -9.79
C ASP A 353 7.84 -8.96 -10.03
N LEU A 354 8.00 -9.66 -11.14
CA LEU A 354 7.18 -10.80 -11.54
C LEU A 354 7.32 -11.99 -10.57
N PHE A 355 8.53 -12.23 -10.07
CA PHE A 355 8.79 -13.21 -9.01
C PHE A 355 8.07 -12.83 -7.72
N CYS A 356 8.15 -11.56 -7.30
CA CYS A 356 7.58 -11.11 -6.04
C CYS A 356 6.05 -11.13 -6.03
N TYR A 357 5.39 -10.58 -7.06
CA TYR A 357 3.92 -10.47 -7.07
C TYR A 357 3.21 -11.82 -7.21
N ASN A 358 3.85 -12.82 -7.81
CA ASN A 358 3.27 -14.16 -7.93
C ASN A 358 3.61 -15.08 -6.74
N SER A 359 4.60 -14.77 -5.90
CA SER A 359 4.97 -15.61 -4.76
C SER A 359 3.96 -15.49 -3.61
N ASP A 360 3.38 -16.61 -3.19
CA ASP A 360 2.30 -16.62 -2.19
C ASP A 360 2.79 -16.24 -0.79
N LEU A 361 3.88 -16.86 -0.33
CA LEU A 361 4.42 -16.59 1.00
C LEU A 361 4.93 -15.14 1.11
N LEU A 362 5.58 -14.63 0.05
CA LEU A 362 6.06 -13.25 0.03
C LEU A 362 4.91 -12.25 0.09
N VAL A 363 3.88 -12.42 -0.75
CA VAL A 363 2.68 -11.57 -0.72
C VAL A 363 1.99 -11.66 0.63
N LEU A 364 1.82 -12.87 1.18
CA LEU A 364 1.18 -13.06 2.48
C LEU A 364 1.91 -12.30 3.59
N LEU A 365 3.24 -12.42 3.67
CA LEU A 365 4.03 -11.72 4.67
C LEU A 365 3.92 -10.20 4.53
N PHE A 366 3.96 -9.67 3.30
CA PHE A 366 3.76 -8.23 3.05
C PHE A 366 2.34 -7.76 3.39
N VAL A 367 1.31 -8.52 3.03
CA VAL A 367 -0.09 -8.20 3.34
C VAL A 367 -0.30 -8.16 4.85
N VAL A 368 0.14 -9.20 5.57
CA VAL A 368 0.01 -9.28 7.04
C VAL A 368 0.82 -8.16 7.70
N SER A 369 2.07 -7.94 7.26
CA SER A 369 2.91 -6.82 7.73
C SER A 369 2.20 -5.48 7.60
N ASN A 370 1.66 -5.19 6.41
CA ASN A 370 0.99 -3.93 6.13
C ASN A 370 -0.32 -3.78 6.91
N LEU A 371 -1.10 -4.84 7.12
CA LEU A 371 -2.32 -4.80 7.93
C LEU A 371 -2.03 -4.48 9.40
N LEU A 372 -0.97 -5.07 9.96
CA LEU A 372 -0.55 -4.83 11.35
C LEU A 372 -0.11 -3.37 11.60
N ASP A 373 0.46 -2.72 10.58
CA ASP A 373 0.95 -1.33 10.66
C ASP A 373 0.01 -0.30 10.01
N MET A 374 -1.16 -0.73 9.51
CA MET A 374 -2.04 0.12 8.69
C MET A 374 -2.56 1.33 9.45
N ASN A 375 -2.88 1.16 10.74
CA ASN A 375 -3.45 2.23 11.56
C ASN A 375 -2.49 3.42 11.68
N GLN A 376 -1.21 3.17 12.00
CA GLN A 376 -0.21 4.23 12.12
C GLN A 376 0.14 4.81 10.75
N ALA A 377 0.24 3.97 9.73
CA ALA A 377 0.50 4.41 8.36
C ALA A 377 -0.57 5.38 7.84
N ILE A 378 -1.87 5.05 7.97
CA ILE A 378 -2.96 5.93 7.50
C ILE A 378 -2.97 7.25 8.27
N GLN A 379 -2.78 7.21 9.60
CA GLN A 379 -2.71 8.42 10.41
C GLN A 379 -1.56 9.32 9.99
N TYR A 380 -0.36 8.75 9.81
CA TYR A 380 0.81 9.49 9.34
C TYR A 380 0.56 10.09 7.95
N ILE A 381 0.09 9.30 7.00
CA ILE A 381 -0.19 9.75 5.62
C ILE A 381 -1.13 10.95 5.63
N ARG A 382 -2.25 10.87 6.36
CA ARG A 382 -3.27 11.92 6.40
C ARG A 382 -2.73 13.20 7.03
N GLU A 383 -2.07 13.10 8.19
CA GLU A 383 -1.57 14.27 8.90
C GLU A 383 -0.47 14.98 8.13
N VAL A 384 0.47 14.25 7.52
CA VAL A 384 1.55 14.84 6.72
C VAL A 384 1.01 15.42 5.40
N ASN A 385 0.09 14.72 4.72
CA ASN A 385 -0.50 15.21 3.47
C ASN A 385 -1.25 16.54 3.64
N ALA A 386 -1.91 16.75 4.79
CA ALA A 386 -2.62 18.00 5.07
C ALA A 386 -1.71 19.25 5.02
N TYR A 387 -0.42 19.11 5.36
CA TYR A 387 0.57 20.18 5.25
C TYR A 387 1.27 20.18 3.89
N ASN A 388 1.61 18.98 3.39
CA ASN A 388 2.30 18.82 2.11
C ASN A 388 1.46 19.29 0.92
N ALA A 389 0.13 19.19 0.98
CA ALA A 389 -0.77 19.72 -0.04
C ALA A 389 -0.74 21.26 -0.13
N LEU A 390 -0.44 21.94 0.98
CA LEU A 390 -0.37 23.41 1.04
C LEU A 390 1.04 23.94 0.72
N SER A 391 2.07 23.23 1.15
CA SER A 391 3.49 23.57 0.92
C SER A 391 4.27 22.31 0.54
N PRO A 392 4.27 21.89 -0.75
CA PRO A 392 4.86 20.63 -1.17
C PRO A 392 6.36 20.51 -0.86
N GLN A 393 6.73 19.42 -0.21
CA GLN A 393 8.11 18.99 0.04
C GLN A 393 8.36 17.66 -0.68
N TRP A 394 9.43 17.62 -1.48
CA TRP A 394 9.68 16.48 -2.36
C TRP A 394 9.98 15.20 -1.58
N ASP A 395 10.78 15.29 -0.52
CA ASP A 395 11.14 14.16 0.34
C ASP A 395 9.92 13.56 1.05
N MET A 396 9.03 14.40 1.58
CA MET A 396 7.78 13.96 2.21
C MET A 396 6.83 13.35 1.18
N THR A 397 6.76 13.92 -0.03
CA THR A 397 5.94 13.38 -1.12
C THR A 397 6.37 11.96 -1.51
N VAL A 398 7.68 11.72 -1.61
CA VAL A 398 8.22 10.37 -1.89
C VAL A 398 7.92 9.41 -0.74
N LYS A 399 8.06 9.82 0.52
CA LYS A 399 7.70 8.99 1.69
C LYS A 399 6.21 8.64 1.72
N LEU A 400 5.33 9.60 1.44
CA LEU A 400 3.89 9.41 1.34
C LEU A 400 3.54 8.44 0.20
N PHE A 401 4.17 8.60 -0.97
CA PHE A 401 3.97 7.69 -2.09
C PHE A 401 4.43 6.26 -1.75
N ALA A 402 5.58 6.12 -1.09
CA ALA A 402 6.08 4.85 -0.60
C ALA A 402 5.11 4.18 0.40
N LEU A 403 4.52 4.94 1.34
CA LEU A 403 3.46 4.41 2.22
C LEU A 403 2.23 3.95 1.45
N SER A 404 1.79 4.70 0.43
CA SER A 404 0.65 4.31 -0.41
C SER A 404 0.92 3.02 -1.21
N THR A 405 2.18 2.71 -1.54
CA THR A 405 2.53 1.42 -2.18
C THR A 405 2.22 0.20 -1.30
N ARG A 406 2.02 0.36 0.02
CA ARG A 406 1.56 -0.74 0.89
C ARG A 406 0.19 -1.28 0.48
N LEU A 407 -0.68 -0.40 -0.04
CA LEU A 407 -2.01 -0.77 -0.52
C LEU A 407 -1.95 -1.60 -1.81
N LEU A 408 -0.88 -1.47 -2.60
CA LEU A 408 -0.67 -2.32 -3.78
C LEU A 408 -0.53 -3.79 -3.37
N TRP A 409 0.14 -4.08 -2.26
CA TRP A 409 0.24 -5.44 -1.74
C TRP A 409 -1.12 -5.99 -1.30
N LEU A 410 -2.01 -5.14 -0.78
CA LEU A 410 -3.39 -5.53 -0.48
C LEU A 410 -4.18 -5.85 -1.75
N ASN A 411 -4.01 -5.08 -2.83
CA ASN A 411 -4.61 -5.40 -4.13
C ASN A 411 -4.16 -6.77 -4.64
N VAL A 412 -2.85 -7.05 -4.58
CA VAL A 412 -2.27 -8.34 -4.97
C VAL A 412 -2.81 -9.47 -4.10
N GLY A 413 -2.85 -9.27 -2.79
CA GLY A 413 -3.43 -10.23 -1.83
C GLY A 413 -4.91 -10.51 -2.08
N LEU A 414 -5.69 -9.48 -2.42
CA LEU A 414 -7.12 -9.58 -2.73
C LEU A 414 -7.36 -10.46 -3.96
N VAL A 415 -6.58 -10.29 -5.03
CA VAL A 415 -6.71 -11.14 -6.23
C VAL A 415 -6.33 -12.59 -5.92
N LYS A 416 -5.24 -12.82 -5.19
CA LYS A 416 -4.84 -14.18 -4.78
C LYS A 416 -5.89 -14.86 -3.91
N LEU A 417 -6.43 -14.14 -2.93
CA LEU A 417 -7.50 -14.63 -2.07
C LEU A 417 -8.76 -14.93 -2.90
N ALA A 418 -9.12 -14.07 -3.85
CA ALA A 418 -10.23 -14.33 -4.77
C ALA A 418 -10.01 -15.59 -5.62
N LYS A 419 -8.80 -15.84 -6.16
CA LYS A 419 -8.49 -17.09 -6.88
C LYS A 419 -8.66 -18.30 -5.98
N MET A 420 -8.16 -18.23 -4.75
CA MET A 420 -8.29 -19.31 -3.78
C MET A 420 -9.77 -19.56 -3.42
N THR A 421 -10.56 -18.53 -3.17
CA THR A 421 -12.00 -18.65 -2.91
C THR A 421 -12.74 -19.26 -4.10
N VAL A 422 -12.44 -18.81 -5.33
CA VAL A 422 -13.04 -19.38 -6.55
C VAL A 422 -12.65 -20.85 -6.69
N HIS A 423 -11.42 -21.25 -6.37
CA HIS A 423 -11.04 -22.66 -6.41
C HIS A 423 -11.83 -23.51 -5.42
N PHE A 424 -12.00 -23.06 -4.17
CA PHE A 424 -12.75 -23.80 -3.15
C PHE A 424 -14.26 -23.87 -3.42
N VAL A 425 -14.83 -22.84 -4.05
CA VAL A 425 -16.28 -22.78 -4.34
C VAL A 425 -16.62 -23.39 -5.70
N SER A 426 -15.69 -23.39 -6.65
CA SER A 426 -15.94 -23.83 -8.03
C SER A 426 -15.92 -25.35 -8.16
N SER A 427 -16.93 -25.91 -8.81
CA SER A 427 -16.96 -27.32 -9.23
C SER A 427 -16.12 -27.60 -10.49
N ALA A 428 -15.01 -26.88 -10.69
CA ALA A 428 -14.14 -27.07 -11.85
C ALA A 428 -13.41 -28.41 -11.78
N THR A 429 -13.59 -29.25 -12.80
CA THR A 429 -13.02 -30.60 -12.88
C THR A 429 -11.77 -30.69 -13.76
N TYR A 430 -11.45 -29.65 -14.53
CA TYR A 430 -10.28 -29.59 -15.40
C TYR A 430 -9.79 -28.15 -15.60
N SER A 431 -8.52 -28.01 -15.98
CA SER A 431 -7.86 -26.73 -16.26
C SER A 431 -8.54 -25.98 -17.42
N GLY A 432 -9.00 -24.76 -17.18
CA GLY A 432 -9.74 -23.95 -18.16
C GLY A 432 -11.27 -24.07 -18.13
N HIS A 433 -11.86 -24.85 -17.21
CA HIS A 433 -13.31 -24.96 -17.08
C HIS A 433 -13.96 -23.70 -16.48
N SER A 434 -13.33 -23.09 -15.48
CA SER A 434 -13.91 -21.96 -14.73
C SER A 434 -13.83 -20.66 -15.52
N ARG A 435 -14.98 -20.07 -15.88
CA ARG A 435 -15.01 -18.75 -16.53
C ARG A 435 -14.51 -17.63 -15.61
N VAL A 436 -14.89 -17.67 -14.32
CA VAL A 436 -14.55 -16.62 -13.35
C VAL A 436 -13.05 -16.59 -13.06
N MET A 437 -12.42 -17.76 -12.89
CA MET A 437 -10.98 -17.86 -12.62
C MET A 437 -10.14 -17.21 -13.73
N SER A 438 -10.64 -17.21 -14.98
CA SER A 438 -9.97 -16.55 -16.10
C SER A 438 -9.76 -15.05 -15.88
N TRP A 439 -10.66 -14.37 -15.17
CA TRP A 439 -10.67 -12.91 -15.00
C TRP A 439 -9.80 -12.41 -13.85
N LEU A 440 -9.22 -13.33 -13.07
CA LEU A 440 -8.44 -13.01 -11.87
C LEU A 440 -6.93 -12.99 -12.16
N ASN A 441 -6.53 -12.56 -13.36
CA ASN A 441 -5.14 -12.48 -13.77
C ASN A 441 -4.89 -11.17 -14.54
N PHE A 442 -3.74 -10.56 -14.33
CA PHE A 442 -3.23 -9.44 -15.11
C PHE A 442 -2.35 -9.95 -16.24
N SER A 443 -2.43 -9.30 -17.40
CA SER A 443 -1.58 -9.62 -18.55
C SER A 443 -0.10 -9.36 -18.27
N SER A 444 0.22 -8.31 -17.52
CA SER A 444 1.58 -7.86 -17.21
C SER A 444 1.71 -7.24 -15.81
N VAL A 445 2.94 -7.04 -15.35
CA VAL A 445 3.18 -6.26 -14.12
C VAL A 445 2.80 -4.78 -14.32
N THR A 446 2.95 -4.26 -15.55
CA THR A 446 2.59 -2.87 -15.86
C THR A 446 1.09 -2.61 -15.65
N THR A 447 0.22 -3.56 -16.00
CA THR A 447 -1.22 -3.45 -15.76
C THR A 447 -1.57 -3.49 -14.27
N LEU A 448 -0.79 -4.23 -13.47
CA LEU A 448 -0.91 -4.19 -12.01
C LEU A 448 -0.55 -2.79 -11.47
N TYR A 449 0.50 -2.14 -12.00
CA TYR A 449 0.87 -0.79 -11.60
C TYR A 449 -0.17 0.28 -11.95
N LEU A 450 -0.98 0.09 -12.99
CA LEU A 450 -2.11 0.98 -13.27
C LEU A 450 -3.11 1.00 -12.10
N SER A 451 -3.30 -0.13 -11.40
CA SER A 451 -4.13 -0.16 -10.19
C SER A 451 -3.52 0.62 -9.02
N ALA A 452 -2.22 0.92 -9.05
CA ALA A 452 -1.55 1.68 -7.99
C ALA A 452 -1.80 3.20 -8.09
N ILE A 453 -2.12 3.72 -9.29
CA ILE A 453 -2.29 5.17 -9.52
C ILE A 453 -3.40 5.73 -8.64
N LEU A 454 -4.54 5.03 -8.55
CA LEU A 454 -5.67 5.45 -7.70
C LEU A 454 -5.34 5.38 -6.21
N LEU A 455 -4.35 4.58 -5.80
CA LEU A 455 -3.94 4.45 -4.40
C LEU A 455 -3.22 5.72 -3.90
N TYR A 456 -2.70 6.55 -4.79
CA TYR A 456 -2.12 7.84 -4.43
C TYR A 456 -3.16 8.79 -3.83
N PHE A 457 -4.41 8.72 -4.30
CA PHE A 457 -5.49 9.62 -3.89
C PHE A 457 -6.22 9.17 -2.63
N VAL A 458 -5.76 8.11 -1.95
CA VAL A 458 -6.34 7.64 -0.68
C VAL A 458 -6.38 8.72 0.41
N PRO A 459 -5.36 9.59 0.60
CA PRO A 459 -5.43 10.65 1.60
C PRO A 459 -6.56 11.65 1.30
N ASP A 460 -6.68 12.06 0.03
CA ASP A 460 -7.72 12.98 -0.42
C ASP A 460 -9.11 12.33 -0.32
N TYR A 461 -9.20 11.03 -0.57
CA TYR A 461 -10.43 10.25 -0.38
C TYR A 461 -10.85 10.20 1.10
N ILE A 462 -9.91 10.10 2.04
CA ILE A 462 -10.20 10.18 3.49
C ILE A 462 -10.72 11.57 3.86
N GLU A 463 -10.11 12.65 3.34
CA GLU A 463 -10.63 14.00 3.58
C GLU A 463 -12.00 14.22 2.94
N TYR A 464 -12.23 13.69 1.73
CA TYR A 464 -13.53 13.73 1.08
C TYR A 464 -14.59 12.99 1.90
N ASN A 465 -14.27 11.82 2.43
CA ASN A 465 -15.18 11.06 3.31
C ASN A 465 -15.58 11.83 4.58
N ASN A 466 -14.71 12.73 5.04
CA ASN A 466 -14.89 13.49 6.29
C ASN A 466 -15.10 14.99 6.02
N ILE A 467 -15.53 15.36 4.80
CA ILE A 467 -15.62 16.75 4.37
C ILE A 467 -16.75 17.50 5.10
N CYS A 468 -17.87 16.82 5.36
CA CYS A 468 -18.99 17.37 6.14
C CYS A 468 -18.67 17.27 7.65
N ARG A 469 -17.85 18.20 8.12
CA ARG A 469 -17.36 18.28 9.50
C ARG A 469 -17.76 19.57 10.20
N TRP A 470 -18.05 19.44 11.49
CA TRP A 470 -18.39 20.57 12.35
C TRP A 470 -17.71 20.45 13.71
N ASP A 471 -17.00 21.50 14.13
CA ASP A 471 -16.28 21.51 15.41
C ASP A 471 -17.07 22.29 16.46
N ILE A 472 -17.31 21.66 17.62
CA ILE A 472 -17.89 22.31 18.80
C ILE A 472 -16.80 22.48 19.84
N ALA A 473 -16.47 23.74 20.17
CA ALA A 473 -15.49 24.07 21.19
C ALA A 473 -16.11 24.01 22.60
N ASN A 474 -15.30 23.61 23.58
CA ASN A 474 -15.70 23.58 24.99
C ASN A 474 -16.05 24.98 25.56
N SER A 475 -15.49 26.04 24.96
CA SER A 475 -15.82 27.43 25.31
C SER A 475 -17.26 27.82 24.95
N LEU A 476 -17.90 27.14 24.01
CA LEU A 476 -19.29 27.40 23.60
C LEU A 476 -20.28 26.63 24.48
N GLU A 477 -19.99 25.35 24.73
CA GLU A 477 -20.78 24.45 25.55
C GLU A 477 -19.84 23.38 26.14
N SER A 478 -20.07 23.01 27.40
CA SER A 478 -19.30 21.95 28.07
C SER A 478 -19.29 20.67 27.23
N ILE A 479 -18.11 20.23 26.79
CA ILE A 479 -17.98 18.97 26.04
C ILE A 479 -17.99 17.71 26.91
N ASN A 480 -18.05 17.87 28.24
CA ASN A 480 -18.14 16.76 29.18
C ASN A 480 -19.39 15.89 28.88
N GLY A 481 -19.22 14.57 28.96
CA GLY A 481 -20.28 13.60 28.64
C GLY A 481 -20.44 13.27 27.15
N SER A 482 -19.69 13.92 26.24
CA SER A 482 -19.65 13.48 24.84
C SER A 482 -18.91 12.14 24.72
N VAL A 483 -19.57 11.13 24.16
CA VAL A 483 -18.99 9.80 23.92
C VAL A 483 -18.71 9.63 22.44
N ILE A 484 -17.50 9.19 22.11
CA ILE A 484 -17.09 8.83 20.76
C ILE A 484 -16.99 7.31 20.66
N ASP A 485 -17.84 6.76 19.81
CA ASP A 485 -17.80 5.36 19.42
C ASP A 485 -16.67 5.14 18.40
N SER A 486 -15.79 4.18 18.67
CA SER A 486 -14.70 3.77 17.79
C SER A 486 -15.17 3.45 16.37
N PHE A 487 -16.36 2.85 16.19
CA PHE A 487 -16.91 2.50 14.88
C PHE A 487 -17.40 3.72 14.09
N LYS A 488 -17.78 4.80 14.77
CA LYS A 488 -18.19 6.08 14.18
C LYS A 488 -17.05 7.10 14.13
N SER A 489 -15.85 6.68 14.50
CA SER A 489 -14.66 7.53 14.55
C SER A 489 -14.21 8.01 13.17
N PHE A 490 -13.36 9.04 13.17
CA PHE A 490 -12.82 9.69 11.96
C PHE A 490 -12.22 8.71 10.93
N TYR A 491 -11.55 7.64 11.37
CA TYR A 491 -10.92 6.67 10.47
C TYR A 491 -11.76 5.41 10.22
N PHE A 492 -12.34 4.83 11.27
CA PHE A 492 -13.03 3.54 11.14
C PHE A 492 -14.28 3.65 10.27
N ARG A 493 -14.99 4.76 10.37
CA ARG A 493 -16.21 5.00 9.59
C ARG A 493 -15.98 4.96 8.07
N GLY A 494 -14.82 5.45 7.61
CA GLY A 494 -14.45 5.44 6.20
C GLY A 494 -13.85 4.11 5.72
N ALA A 495 -13.48 3.19 6.63
CA ALA A 495 -12.81 1.95 6.28
C ALA A 495 -13.60 1.06 5.29
N PRO A 496 -14.94 0.88 5.42
CA PRO A 496 -15.71 0.13 4.43
C PRO A 496 -15.66 0.77 3.04
N ALA A 497 -15.77 2.10 2.95
CA ALA A 497 -15.73 2.83 1.69
C ALA A 497 -14.36 2.69 1.01
N ILE A 498 -13.26 2.77 1.78
CA ILE A 498 -11.90 2.51 1.30
C ILE A 498 -11.77 1.06 0.81
N GLY A 499 -12.26 0.08 1.58
CA GLY A 499 -12.23 -1.34 1.21
C GLY A 499 -12.97 -1.62 -0.10
N ILE A 500 -14.17 -1.05 -0.27
CA ILE A 500 -14.94 -1.12 -1.52
C ILE A 500 -14.17 -0.44 -2.66
N GLY A 501 -13.59 0.74 -2.43
CA GLY A 501 -12.78 1.46 -3.41
C GLY A 501 -11.58 0.65 -3.89
N LEU A 502 -10.87 -0.03 -2.99
CA LEU A 502 -9.76 -0.94 -3.34
C LEU A 502 -10.23 -2.11 -4.19
N ALA A 503 -11.33 -2.77 -3.80
CA ALA A 503 -11.88 -3.89 -4.56
C ALA A 503 -12.37 -3.47 -5.96
N LEU A 504 -13.08 -2.35 -6.06
CA LEU A 504 -13.55 -1.78 -7.33
C LEU A 504 -12.41 -1.33 -8.23
N ASN A 505 -11.35 -0.74 -7.66
CA ASN A 505 -10.15 -0.37 -8.41
C ASN A 505 -9.51 -1.60 -9.08
N VAL A 506 -9.26 -2.66 -8.31
CA VAL A 506 -8.69 -3.91 -8.83
C VAL A 506 -9.62 -4.55 -9.87
N ALA A 507 -10.91 -4.67 -9.58
CA ALA A 507 -11.89 -5.24 -10.50
C ALA A 507 -11.99 -4.44 -11.80
N GLY A 508 -11.96 -3.11 -11.72
CA GLY A 508 -11.98 -2.21 -12.87
C GLY A 508 -10.74 -2.38 -13.76
N VAL A 509 -9.55 -2.42 -13.16
CA VAL A 509 -8.30 -2.62 -13.92
C VAL A 509 -8.27 -4.01 -14.57
N LEU A 510 -8.67 -5.06 -13.86
CA LEU A 510 -8.80 -6.41 -14.43
C LEU A 510 -9.81 -6.45 -15.59
N ALA A 511 -10.97 -5.80 -15.42
CA ALA A 511 -11.97 -5.74 -16.48
C ALA A 511 -11.43 -5.04 -17.73
N VAL A 512 -10.76 -3.89 -17.57
CA VAL A 512 -10.13 -3.18 -18.69
C VAL A 512 -9.06 -4.03 -19.35
N ASP A 513 -8.18 -4.68 -18.58
CA ASP A 513 -7.13 -5.56 -19.10
C ASP A 513 -7.71 -6.73 -19.93
N HIS A 514 -8.73 -7.41 -19.41
CA HIS A 514 -9.38 -8.52 -20.10
C HIS A 514 -10.19 -8.11 -21.33
N LEU A 515 -10.87 -6.95 -21.29
CA LEU A 515 -11.66 -6.45 -22.42
C LEU A 515 -10.77 -5.91 -23.54
N VAL A 516 -9.73 -5.16 -23.22
CA VAL A 516 -8.79 -4.60 -24.21
C VAL A 516 -7.91 -5.70 -24.81
N LEU A 517 -7.44 -6.65 -23.99
CA LEU A 517 -6.56 -7.73 -24.43
C LEU A 517 -7.32 -9.06 -24.65
N PHE A 518 -8.60 -8.99 -25.03
CA PHE A 518 -9.45 -10.18 -25.20
C PHE A 518 -8.85 -11.24 -26.14
N GLU A 519 -8.26 -10.83 -27.27
CA GLU A 519 -7.61 -11.75 -28.21
C GLU A 519 -6.40 -12.47 -27.58
N PHE A 520 -5.60 -11.74 -26.78
CA PHE A 520 -4.46 -12.29 -26.05
C PHE A 520 -4.93 -13.35 -25.06
N TRP A 521 -5.91 -13.05 -24.22
CA TRP A 521 -6.46 -13.99 -23.23
C TRP A 521 -7.11 -15.22 -23.87
N ARG A 522 -7.83 -15.02 -24.99
CA ARG A 522 -8.42 -16.13 -25.76
C ARG A 522 -7.36 -17.05 -26.35
N ASN A 523 -6.22 -16.52 -26.77
CA ASN A 523 -5.15 -17.34 -27.32
C ASN A 523 -4.30 -17.98 -26.21
N LEU A 524 -4.04 -17.27 -25.11
CA LEU A 524 -3.29 -17.79 -23.96
C LEU A 524 -4.00 -19.00 -23.32
N SER A 525 -5.33 -18.96 -23.21
CA SER A 525 -6.14 -20.08 -22.68
C SER A 525 -6.15 -21.33 -23.58
N LYS A 526 -5.71 -21.22 -24.83
CA LYS A 526 -5.54 -22.40 -25.72
C LYS A 526 -4.25 -23.15 -25.44
N ASN A 527 -3.27 -22.53 -24.80
CA ASN A 527 -1.99 -23.14 -24.45
C ASN A 527 -2.05 -23.81 -23.07
N SER A 528 -1.55 -25.05 -22.91
CA SER A 528 -1.54 -25.74 -21.59
C SER A 528 -0.73 -25.03 -20.52
N LEU A 529 0.45 -24.50 -20.84
CA LEU A 529 1.23 -23.70 -19.89
C LEU A 529 0.52 -22.38 -19.52
N GLY A 530 -0.15 -21.75 -20.50
CA GLY A 530 -1.00 -20.58 -20.25
C GLY A 530 -2.17 -20.91 -19.30
N ARG A 531 -2.85 -22.05 -19.53
CA ARG A 531 -3.93 -22.51 -18.64
C ARG A 531 -3.44 -22.85 -17.24
N GLN A 532 -2.26 -23.44 -17.12
CA GLN A 532 -1.64 -23.73 -15.82
C GLN A 532 -1.53 -22.46 -14.96
N VAL A 533 -1.05 -21.36 -15.55
CA VAL A 533 -0.92 -20.08 -14.84
C VAL A 533 -2.29 -19.44 -14.55
N MET A 534 -3.17 -19.42 -15.55
CA MET A 534 -4.47 -18.75 -15.42
C MET A 534 -5.42 -19.46 -14.44
N PHE A 535 -5.52 -20.79 -14.55
CA PHE A 535 -6.60 -21.57 -13.93
C PHE A 535 -6.16 -22.51 -12.82
N ASN A 536 -4.86 -22.87 -12.77
CA ASN A 536 -4.39 -23.98 -11.94
C ASN A 536 -3.33 -23.58 -10.90
N THR A 537 -3.09 -22.28 -10.75
CA THR A 537 -2.17 -21.70 -9.75
C THR A 537 -2.74 -20.40 -9.20
N THR A 538 -2.17 -19.95 -8.07
CA THR A 538 -2.42 -18.63 -7.47
C THR A 538 -1.62 -17.49 -8.12
N CYS A 539 -0.90 -17.73 -9.22
CA CYS A 539 -0.27 -16.66 -10.01
C CYS A 539 -1.31 -15.60 -10.39
N ILE A 540 -0.94 -14.33 -10.35
CA ILE A 540 -1.81 -13.21 -10.71
C ILE A 540 -1.34 -12.45 -11.95
N THR A 541 -0.13 -12.71 -12.45
CA THR A 541 0.40 -12.08 -13.66
C THR A 541 0.89 -13.16 -14.62
N CYS A 542 0.64 -12.97 -15.92
CA CYS A 542 0.91 -13.97 -16.97
C CYS A 542 2.07 -13.60 -17.91
N GLU A 543 2.85 -12.57 -17.59
CA GLU A 543 3.85 -12.00 -18.50
C GLU A 543 4.91 -13.02 -18.96
N PHE A 544 5.38 -13.90 -18.06
CA PHE A 544 6.36 -14.93 -18.37
C PHE A 544 5.80 -16.07 -19.25
N VAL A 545 4.51 -16.07 -19.61
CA VAL A 545 3.89 -17.00 -20.57
C VAL A 545 3.20 -16.29 -21.74
N GLY A 546 3.37 -14.96 -21.86
CA GLY A 546 2.74 -14.16 -22.90
C GLY A 546 3.37 -14.28 -24.30
N ALA A 547 4.55 -14.90 -24.43
CA ALA A 547 5.29 -15.02 -25.68
C ALA A 547 4.91 -16.29 -26.46
N PHE A 548 3.66 -16.37 -26.96
CA PHE A 548 3.18 -17.47 -27.80
C PHE A 548 3.01 -17.05 -29.27
N THR A 549 3.06 -18.02 -30.16
CA THR A 549 2.77 -17.89 -31.59
C THR A 549 1.44 -18.56 -31.92
N VAL A 550 0.64 -17.95 -32.80
CA VAL A 550 -0.64 -18.52 -33.26
C VAL A 550 -0.43 -19.14 -34.63
N GLU A 551 -0.62 -20.45 -34.75
CA GLU A 551 -0.55 -21.16 -36.03
C GLU A 551 -1.80 -20.90 -36.90
N ASN A 552 -1.72 -21.20 -38.20
CA ASN A 552 -2.80 -21.00 -39.20
C ASN A 552 -4.16 -21.63 -38.83
N TYR A 553 -4.17 -22.63 -37.95
CA TYR A 553 -5.38 -23.31 -37.45
C TYR A 553 -5.91 -22.73 -36.13
N GLY A 554 -5.39 -21.58 -35.69
CA GLY A 554 -5.83 -20.90 -34.47
C GLY A 554 -5.39 -21.57 -33.17
N ARG A 555 -4.42 -22.50 -33.22
CA ARG A 555 -3.76 -23.12 -32.06
C ARG A 555 -2.61 -22.22 -31.58
N ALA A 556 -2.51 -22.01 -30.27
CA ALA A 556 -1.46 -21.18 -29.67
C ALA A 556 -0.32 -22.06 -29.16
N VAL A 557 0.82 -21.99 -29.83
CA VAL A 557 2.03 -22.74 -29.47
C VAL A 557 3.01 -21.80 -28.78
N LEU A 558 3.55 -22.24 -27.65
CA LEU A 558 4.56 -21.50 -26.90
C LEU A 558 5.91 -22.22 -27.03
N GLU A 559 6.89 -21.53 -27.59
CA GLU A 559 8.28 -22.00 -27.64
C GLU A 559 8.96 -21.68 -26.29
N CYS A 560 9.27 -22.72 -25.51
CA CYS A 560 9.94 -22.58 -24.22
C CYS A 560 11.24 -23.39 -24.21
N LYS A 561 12.34 -22.77 -23.82
CA LYS A 561 13.60 -23.48 -23.59
C LYS A 561 13.50 -24.39 -22.37
N ALA A 562 14.08 -25.58 -22.43
CA ALA A 562 14.05 -26.56 -21.33
C ALA A 562 14.56 -25.97 -20.00
N ARG A 563 15.63 -25.15 -20.02
CA ARG A 563 16.16 -24.48 -18.81
C ARG A 563 15.16 -23.51 -18.18
N ARG A 564 14.46 -22.74 -19.02
CA ARG A 564 13.41 -21.81 -18.57
C ARG A 564 12.24 -22.59 -17.97
N LEU A 565 11.77 -23.62 -18.66
CA LEU A 565 10.66 -24.44 -18.21
C LEU A 565 10.96 -25.12 -16.87
N SER A 566 12.18 -25.63 -16.68
CA SER A 566 12.62 -26.23 -15.41
C SER A 566 12.57 -25.24 -14.25
N THR A 567 13.00 -23.99 -14.49
CA THR A 567 12.94 -22.93 -13.48
C THR A 567 11.48 -22.53 -13.16
N LEU A 568 10.60 -22.50 -14.17
CA LEU A 568 9.18 -22.21 -13.99
C LEU A 568 8.46 -23.33 -13.21
N GLN A 569 8.80 -24.59 -13.45
CA GLN A 569 8.24 -25.74 -12.74
C GLN A 569 8.49 -25.64 -11.23
N TRP A 570 9.75 -25.42 -10.83
CA TRP A 570 10.12 -25.15 -9.44
C TRP A 570 9.33 -23.96 -8.87
N TYR A 571 9.27 -22.85 -9.60
CA TYR A 571 8.58 -21.66 -9.13
C TYR A 571 7.11 -21.95 -8.81
N PHE A 572 6.38 -22.61 -9.72
CA PHE A 572 4.98 -22.94 -9.45
C PHE A 572 4.81 -23.87 -8.25
N MET A 573 5.69 -24.87 -8.11
CA MET A 573 5.54 -25.89 -7.07
C MET A 573 5.97 -25.42 -5.67
N SER A 574 6.93 -24.50 -5.61
CA SER A 574 7.55 -24.06 -4.35
C SER A 574 7.11 -22.66 -3.93
N GLN A 575 6.81 -21.75 -4.87
CA GLN A 575 6.42 -20.35 -4.59
C GLN A 575 4.91 -20.10 -4.67
N THR A 576 4.15 -21.00 -5.31
CA THR A 576 2.70 -20.83 -5.50
C THR A 576 1.91 -22.04 -5.03
N MET A 577 0.64 -21.84 -4.73
CA MET A 577 -0.32 -22.91 -4.51
C MET A 577 -0.85 -23.39 -5.86
N CYS A 578 -0.70 -24.69 -6.07
CA CYS A 578 -1.18 -25.43 -7.23
C CYS A 578 -2.55 -26.05 -6.91
N PHE A 579 -3.54 -25.89 -7.80
CA PHE A 579 -4.93 -26.31 -7.54
C PHE A 579 -5.23 -27.77 -7.90
N GLY A 580 -4.32 -28.45 -8.60
CA GLY A 580 -4.41 -29.89 -8.87
C GLY A 580 -5.38 -30.27 -9.97
N LEU A 581 -5.78 -29.34 -10.85
CA LEU A 581 -6.72 -29.61 -11.93
C LEU A 581 -6.03 -30.28 -13.13
N PRO A 582 -6.54 -31.42 -13.63
CA PRO A 582 -5.95 -32.08 -14.80
C PRO A 582 -6.31 -31.35 -16.10
N GLU A 583 -5.53 -31.58 -17.15
CA GLU A 583 -5.87 -31.13 -18.50
C GLU A 583 -7.11 -31.84 -19.07
N LYS A 584 -7.88 -31.13 -19.91
CA LYS A 584 -9.18 -31.59 -20.41
C LYS A 584 -9.12 -32.94 -21.13
N GLU A 585 -8.09 -33.16 -21.96
CA GLU A 585 -7.96 -34.38 -22.74
C GLU A 585 -7.63 -35.61 -21.86
N LEU A 586 -6.84 -35.42 -20.79
CA LEU A 586 -6.59 -36.47 -19.79
C LEU A 586 -7.82 -36.76 -18.94
N SER A 587 -8.60 -35.72 -18.59
CA SER A 587 -9.85 -35.88 -17.84
C SER A 587 -10.86 -36.74 -18.63
N LYS A 588 -10.98 -36.51 -19.95
CA LYS A 588 -11.81 -37.35 -20.82
C LYS A 588 -11.28 -38.78 -20.95
N GLN A 589 -9.96 -38.98 -21.07
CA GLN A 589 -9.37 -40.33 -21.11
C GLN A 589 -9.61 -41.10 -19.80
N LYS A 590 -9.47 -40.45 -18.64
CA LYS A 590 -9.79 -41.05 -17.33
C LYS A 590 -11.27 -41.40 -17.20
N GLN A 591 -12.17 -40.57 -17.72
CA GLN A 591 -13.62 -40.82 -17.72
C GLN A 591 -14.06 -41.91 -18.72
N SER A 592 -13.31 -42.11 -19.81
CA SER A 592 -13.59 -43.13 -20.81
C SER A 592 -13.19 -44.56 -20.39
N GLY A 593 -12.68 -44.75 -19.18
CA GLY A 593 -12.50 -46.09 -18.60
C GLY A 593 -11.40 -46.94 -19.21
N ASN A 594 -10.32 -46.35 -19.75
CA ASN A 594 -9.08 -47.09 -20.03
C ASN A 594 -8.14 -46.96 -18.83
N PRO A 595 -8.03 -47.98 -17.95
CA PRO A 595 -7.23 -47.94 -16.75
C PRO A 595 -5.84 -48.48 -17.08
N THR A 596 -4.99 -47.71 -17.76
CA THR A 596 -3.56 -48.03 -17.82
C THR A 596 -2.76 -46.76 -17.78
N LEU A 597 -2.29 -46.41 -16.58
CA LEU A 597 -0.95 -45.89 -16.25
C LEU A 597 -1.03 -45.12 -14.92
N ASP A 598 -1.36 -45.85 -13.86
CA ASP A 598 -0.63 -45.66 -12.60
C ASP A 598 0.50 -46.69 -12.61
N ILE A 599 1.72 -46.21 -12.32
CA ILE A 599 2.93 -46.98 -12.01
C ILE A 599 3.73 -47.49 -13.23
N VAL A 600 4.88 -46.83 -13.43
CA VAL A 600 6.15 -47.33 -13.98
C VAL A 600 6.16 -48.82 -14.37
N THR A 601 6.20 -49.12 -15.67
CA THR A 601 7.00 -50.25 -16.20
C THR A 601 7.21 -50.15 -17.71
N THR A 602 8.48 -50.01 -18.09
CA THR A 602 9.15 -50.55 -19.28
C THR A 602 8.26 -50.99 -20.45
N ILE A 603 7.89 -50.06 -21.34
CA ILE A 603 7.51 -50.41 -22.71
C ILE A 603 8.65 -49.96 -23.63
N LYS A 604 9.28 -50.93 -24.29
CA LYS A 604 10.29 -50.71 -25.33
C LYS A 604 9.69 -49.78 -26.41
N PRO A 605 10.43 -48.77 -26.89
CA PRO A 605 9.96 -47.96 -28.00
C PRO A 605 9.98 -48.83 -29.27
N ASN A 606 8.81 -49.16 -29.80
CA ASN A 606 8.71 -49.56 -31.20
C ASN A 606 8.95 -48.31 -32.03
N TYR A 607 10.16 -48.21 -32.59
CA TYR A 607 10.49 -47.27 -33.65
C TYR A 607 9.65 -47.61 -34.89
N SER A 608 8.48 -47.00 -35.02
CA SER A 608 7.87 -46.76 -36.32
C SER A 608 8.58 -45.55 -36.92
N ASN A 609 9.51 -45.83 -37.83
CA ASN A 609 10.13 -44.84 -38.71
C ASN A 609 9.06 -44.18 -39.59
N GLU A 610 8.61 -43.00 -39.20
CA GLU A 610 8.24 -41.96 -40.15
C GLU A 610 9.14 -40.74 -39.89
N GLN A 611 10.17 -40.63 -40.72
CA GLN A 611 10.98 -39.42 -40.88
C GLN A 611 10.11 -38.31 -41.45
N GLY A 612 9.34 -37.66 -40.58
CA GLY A 612 8.84 -36.31 -40.76
C GLY A 612 9.64 -35.41 -39.84
N ASN A 613 10.31 -34.41 -40.39
CA ASN A 613 11.00 -33.33 -39.66
C ASN A 613 9.95 -32.41 -38.99
N GLY A 614 9.12 -32.98 -38.11
CA GLY A 614 8.02 -32.33 -37.43
C GLY A 614 8.36 -32.08 -35.97
N ASP A 615 8.12 -30.85 -35.51
CA ASP A 615 8.31 -30.48 -34.11
C ASP A 615 7.40 -31.33 -33.20
N ILE A 616 8.00 -31.98 -32.19
CA ILE A 616 7.28 -32.75 -31.16
C ILE A 616 6.59 -31.77 -30.21
N PHE A 617 5.27 -31.84 -30.08
CA PHE A 617 4.53 -30.99 -29.17
C PHE A 617 4.44 -31.61 -27.78
N HIS A 618 4.34 -30.73 -26.79
CA HIS A 618 4.28 -31.11 -25.39
C HIS A 618 3.06 -30.48 -24.73
N VAL A 619 2.53 -31.12 -23.71
CA VAL A 619 1.40 -30.63 -22.91
C VAL A 619 1.81 -30.60 -21.45
N ILE A 620 1.55 -29.48 -20.77
CA ILE A 620 1.76 -29.39 -19.33
C ILE A 620 0.51 -29.87 -18.63
N ASN A 621 0.68 -30.80 -17.69
CA ASN A 621 -0.41 -31.28 -16.85
C ASN A 621 -0.06 -31.12 -15.38
N GLN A 622 -1.09 -31.04 -14.53
CA GLN A 622 -0.94 -31.06 -13.09
C GLN A 622 -1.70 -32.24 -12.50
N SER A 623 -1.05 -32.95 -11.59
CA SER A 623 -1.66 -34.02 -10.79
C SER A 623 -2.49 -33.46 -9.63
N GLY A 624 -3.34 -34.29 -9.01
CA GLY A 624 -4.18 -33.88 -7.88
C GLY A 624 -3.40 -33.40 -6.64
N ASN A 625 -2.13 -33.79 -6.49
CA ASN A 625 -1.24 -33.30 -5.43
C ASN A 625 -0.47 -32.01 -5.81
N GLY A 626 -0.82 -31.38 -6.94
CA GLY A 626 -0.22 -30.13 -7.40
C GLY A 626 1.14 -30.28 -8.08
N HIS A 627 1.59 -31.49 -8.40
CA HIS A 627 2.83 -31.73 -9.13
C HIS A 627 2.67 -31.45 -10.62
N ILE A 628 3.66 -30.80 -11.24
CA ILE A 628 3.61 -30.42 -12.66
C ILE A 628 4.41 -31.41 -13.49
N HIS A 629 3.74 -31.95 -14.50
CA HIS A 629 4.21 -32.98 -15.42
C HIS A 629 4.35 -32.40 -16.83
N LEU A 630 5.33 -32.90 -17.58
CA LEU A 630 5.52 -32.58 -18.99
C LEU A 630 5.20 -33.81 -19.81
N LEU A 631 4.12 -33.75 -20.57
CA LEU A 631 3.67 -34.85 -21.41
C LEU A 631 4.10 -34.64 -22.86
N ASP A 632 4.37 -35.74 -23.57
CA ASP A 632 4.63 -35.75 -25.00
C ASP A 632 3.34 -35.73 -25.84
N ASP A 633 3.49 -35.85 -27.17
CA ASP A 633 2.38 -35.89 -28.13
C ASP A 633 1.39 -37.05 -27.91
N GLN A 634 1.82 -38.11 -27.21
CA GLN A 634 1.01 -39.28 -26.86
C GLN A 634 0.40 -39.15 -25.45
N LEU A 635 0.57 -37.99 -24.79
CA LEU A 635 0.18 -37.73 -23.42
C LEU A 635 0.90 -38.61 -22.38
N VAL A 636 2.09 -39.09 -22.72
CA VAL A 636 2.96 -39.87 -21.82
C VAL A 636 3.96 -38.94 -21.14
N ASP A 637 4.23 -39.19 -19.86
CA ASP A 637 5.13 -38.36 -19.07
C ASP A 637 6.58 -38.48 -19.56
N VAL A 638 7.21 -37.33 -19.82
CA VAL A 638 8.59 -37.26 -20.27
C VAL A 638 9.51 -37.63 -19.11
N GLN A 639 10.24 -38.73 -19.26
CA GLN A 639 11.17 -39.20 -18.23
C GLN A 639 12.18 -38.11 -17.83
N THR A 640 12.39 -37.94 -16.53
CA THR A 640 13.28 -36.94 -15.94
C THR A 640 14.72 -37.00 -16.48
N VAL A 641 15.23 -38.19 -16.78
CA VAL A 641 16.56 -38.35 -17.41
C VAL A 641 16.58 -37.74 -18.81
N ALA A 642 15.56 -38.02 -19.63
CA ALA A 642 15.43 -37.45 -20.97
C ALA A 642 15.27 -35.92 -20.91
N PHE A 643 14.51 -35.42 -19.93
CA PHE A 643 14.35 -33.98 -19.73
C PHE A 643 15.64 -33.29 -19.27
N ASN A 644 16.40 -33.89 -18.35
CA ASN A 644 17.69 -33.36 -17.91
C ASN A 644 18.70 -33.23 -19.07
N ILE A 645 18.70 -34.17 -20.02
CA ILE A 645 19.49 -34.05 -21.25
C ILE A 645 19.05 -32.82 -22.06
N LYS A 646 17.73 -32.60 -22.22
CA LYS A 646 17.20 -31.40 -22.88
C LYS A 646 17.57 -30.10 -22.13
N ILE A 647 17.63 -30.10 -20.80
CA ILE A 647 18.10 -28.95 -19.99
C ILE A 647 19.58 -28.65 -20.29
N LEU A 648 20.44 -29.67 -20.32
CA LEU A 648 21.87 -29.50 -20.60
C LEU A 648 22.09 -28.89 -21.99
N HIS A 649 21.35 -29.36 -23.00
CA HIS A 649 21.41 -28.85 -24.36
C HIS A 649 20.60 -27.56 -24.62
N ASP A 650 19.83 -27.07 -23.63
CA ASP A 650 18.92 -25.91 -23.76
C ASP A 650 17.94 -26.03 -24.93
N THR A 651 17.40 -27.23 -25.16
CA THR A 651 16.53 -27.53 -26.30
C THR A 651 15.23 -26.72 -26.22
N ALA A 652 14.76 -26.24 -27.38
CA ALA A 652 13.43 -25.62 -27.50
C ALA A 652 12.34 -26.69 -27.40
N LEU A 653 11.27 -26.38 -26.67
CA LEU A 653 10.08 -27.21 -26.50
C LEU A 653 8.88 -26.42 -27.01
N TYR A 654 8.03 -27.09 -27.80
CA TYR A 654 6.80 -26.51 -28.33
C TYR A 654 5.63 -26.99 -27.48
N ILE A 655 5.09 -26.10 -26.66
CA ILE A 655 3.99 -26.42 -25.75
C ILE A 655 2.67 -26.02 -26.38
N ARG A 656 1.67 -26.91 -26.36
CA ARG A 656 0.32 -26.69 -26.90
C ARG A 656 -0.76 -26.56 -25.85
#